data_AF-B8I7V7-F1
#
_entry.id   AF-B8I7V7-F1
#
_cell.length_a   1.000
_cell.length_b   1.000
_cell.length_c   1.000
_cell.angle_alpha   90.00
_cell.angle_beta   90.00
_cell.angle_gamma   90.00
#
_symmetry.space_group_name_H-M   'P 1'
#
loop_
_entity.id
_entity.type
_entity.pdbx_description
1 polymer ?
#
loop_
_entity_poly.entity_id
_entity_poly.type
_entity_poly.pdbx_seq_one_letter_code
_entity_poly.pdbx_strand_id
1 'polypeptide(L)'
;MNFKKYVRKTTAFATAMAVVSSVFLGSSVYAGSTTPPFNYAEAFQKSLYFYDAEKCGPGVTGGKLEWRGDCHVEDCELPLIPMKDYVGTNMSQAFIDKNKAFLDPDGNGSLDLHGGFHDAGDHVKFGLPQGYTISTLGWGFYEFKDSFTQINEEDHIRDILKWGNDYFLRSTFMDNKGEVVAFCFQVGDGTVDHAWWQPPELNKKSEVPRPAFFATSETPASDQCGEAAASLAINYLNFKDSDPAYAKKCLDTAKALYRFAVKNRGLGDSGGFYGSAYDEDELSWAAVWLNIATGEQSYINDITAISDGKYTGYMGKIIKSTQDNWQNIWVHSWDVVWGGVFAKLAPITNDPMHWYLFRWNLEYWSGIPHENPTDQTFMAATPGGFKVVNTWGSARYNAAAQLCAVVYTKYTDNMDVTEWAKSQMDYILGDNPMKRSYEVGFSEISAKHPHHRAAHGSKTLSMNDPLEHRHTLWGALVGGPDATDNHNDETTDFVSNEVAVDYNAGFVGALAGLYKYYGEGMKPLENFPPKEPAADDFYAESKLEQENTERTQVTVRIHNETSRPPEFVDELKARYFFDISEMLAAGQTIDDLTVAVMYDEGKASDGKETAINGPFAWDAEKGIYYVEIDWTGNAFYGDKEFHFGLVEGLDSNWKSHWDPTNDWSRKNIEKEYSINQNISVYRGDVKVYGNEPPKGNVGTKLGDLNGDGSVDALDYAIMKKYILLPTGEVDLNTWDMNQDGEINALDLALLKKTLLG
;
A
#
# COMPACT_ATOMS: atom_id res chain seq x y z
N MET A 1 30.48 77.68 -16.71
CA MET A 1 29.62 78.59 -17.51
C MET A 1 28.19 78.38 -17.01
N ASN A 2 27.68 79.31 -16.20
CA ASN A 2 26.78 80.41 -16.64
C ASN A 2 25.36 79.86 -16.90
N PHE A 3 24.27 80.24 -16.22
CA PHE A 3 23.92 81.45 -15.46
C PHE A 3 22.77 81.08 -14.49
N LYS A 4 22.86 81.39 -13.18
CA LYS A 4 22.30 82.60 -12.52
C LYS A 4 20.77 82.51 -12.30
N LYS A 5 20.29 82.32 -11.06
CA LYS A 5 20.16 83.31 -9.93
C LYS A 5 18.73 83.86 -9.90
N TYR A 6 18.08 84.23 -8.81
CA TYR A 6 18.43 84.80 -7.49
C TYR A 6 17.04 84.96 -6.77
N VAL A 7 16.82 85.16 -5.47
CA VAL A 7 17.58 85.09 -4.22
C VAL A 7 16.63 85.41 -3.06
N ARG A 8 17.05 85.03 -1.84
CA ARG A 8 16.76 85.68 -0.53
C ARG A 8 15.30 85.57 -0.03
N LYS A 9 15.02 85.42 1.26
CA LYS A 9 15.80 85.64 2.50
C LYS A 9 14.95 85.12 3.67
N THR A 10 15.62 84.58 4.71
CA THR A 10 15.37 84.77 6.16
C THR A 10 13.99 84.49 6.76
N THR A 11 13.78 83.99 7.97
CA THR A 11 14.54 83.33 9.05
C THR A 11 13.44 82.95 10.05
N ALA A 12 13.57 81.82 10.76
CA ALA A 12 13.12 81.62 12.15
C ALA A 12 11.62 81.82 12.48
N PHE A 13 10.90 80.99 13.21
CA PHE A 13 11.16 79.88 14.12
C PHE A 13 9.74 79.56 14.63
N ALA A 14 9.33 78.29 14.73
CA ALA A 14 8.50 77.78 15.83
C ALA A 14 7.94 76.40 15.45
N THR A 15 8.60 75.38 15.98
CA THR A 15 7.98 74.31 16.78
C THR A 15 6.56 73.88 16.41
N ALA A 16 6.46 72.77 15.68
CA ALA A 16 5.45 71.73 15.88
C ALA A 16 5.81 70.56 14.94
N MET A 17 6.03 69.37 15.49
CA MET A 17 6.30 68.16 14.74
C MET A 17 5.18 67.94 13.73
N ALA A 18 5.57 67.88 12.45
CA ALA A 18 4.68 67.88 11.31
C ALA A 18 3.89 66.56 11.24
N VAL A 19 2.58 66.69 11.43
CA VAL A 19 1.58 65.91 10.69
C VAL A 19 1.25 66.73 9.45
N VAL A 20 1.63 66.22 8.27
CA VAL A 20 0.92 66.49 7.00
C VAL A 20 0.91 65.15 6.25
N SER A 21 -0.06 64.27 6.51
CA SER A 21 -1.27 64.12 5.70
C SER A 21 -1.02 64.22 4.18
N SER A 22 -0.26 63.26 3.67
CA SER A 22 -0.57 62.65 2.38
C SER A 22 -1.90 61.90 2.50
N VAL A 23 -2.73 62.07 1.49
CA VAL A 23 -4.10 61.56 1.36
C VAL A 23 -4.20 60.08 1.75
N PHE A 24 -5.06 59.82 2.74
CA PHE A 24 -5.59 58.50 3.06
C PHE A 24 -6.38 57.97 1.85
N LEU A 25 -5.74 57.14 1.04
CA LEU A 25 -6.40 55.95 0.54
C LEU A 25 -6.06 54.89 1.57
N GLY A 26 -7.07 54.46 2.32
CA GLY A 26 -6.93 53.32 3.21
C GLY A 26 -6.34 52.19 2.40
N SER A 27 -5.11 51.80 2.71
CA SER A 27 -4.68 50.44 2.52
C SER A 27 -5.65 49.65 3.38
N SER A 28 -6.72 49.18 2.75
CA SER A 28 -7.37 47.96 3.15
C SER A 28 -6.25 47.03 3.52
N VAL A 29 -6.18 46.69 4.81
CA VAL A 29 -5.61 45.44 5.24
C VAL A 29 -6.33 44.43 4.37
N TYR A 30 -5.71 44.06 3.25
CA TYR A 30 -6.00 42.77 2.67
C TYR A 30 -5.50 41.84 3.76
N ALA A 31 -6.42 41.43 4.61
CA ALA A 31 -6.43 40.08 5.11
C ALA A 31 -6.39 39.22 3.84
N GLY A 32 -5.18 39.01 3.32
CA GLY A 32 -4.95 37.96 2.36
C GLY A 32 -5.47 36.72 3.06
N SER A 33 -6.36 35.99 2.40
CA SER A 33 -6.83 34.71 2.92
C SER A 33 -5.60 33.89 3.27
N THR A 34 -5.36 33.71 4.58
CA THR A 34 -4.17 33.06 5.13
C THR A 34 -4.25 31.55 5.02
N THR A 35 -4.94 31.02 4.01
CA THR A 35 -4.95 29.59 3.72
C THR A 35 -3.67 29.31 2.94
N PRO A 36 -2.73 28.52 3.48
CA PRO A 36 -1.60 28.05 2.69
C PRO A 36 -2.11 27.34 1.43
N PRO A 37 -1.40 27.42 0.29
CA PRO A 37 -1.90 26.89 -0.97
C PRO A 37 -2.18 25.38 -0.93
N PHE A 38 -1.51 24.66 -0.02
CA PHE A 38 -1.65 23.22 0.16
C PHE A 38 -2.20 22.88 1.54
N ASN A 39 -3.08 21.88 1.59
CA ASN A 39 -3.68 21.38 2.82
C ASN A 39 -2.76 20.30 3.44
N TYR A 40 -1.88 20.69 4.37
CA TYR A 40 -0.98 19.76 5.05
C TYR A 40 -1.73 18.71 5.87
N ALA A 41 -2.94 18.98 6.38
CA ALA A 41 -3.72 17.96 7.09
C ALA A 41 -4.16 16.82 6.17
N GLU A 42 -4.48 17.13 4.92
CA GLU A 42 -4.85 16.14 3.90
C GLU A 42 -3.64 15.35 3.40
N ALA A 43 -2.53 16.02 3.05
CA ALA A 43 -1.28 15.36 2.68
C ALA A 43 -0.81 14.42 3.81
N PHE A 44 -0.85 14.93 5.04
CA PHE A 44 -0.47 14.15 6.21
C PHE A 44 -1.37 12.93 6.41
N GLN A 45 -2.69 13.08 6.34
CA GLN A 45 -3.61 11.94 6.42
C GLN A 45 -3.31 10.90 5.33
N LYS A 46 -3.21 11.32 4.07
CA LYS A 46 -2.97 10.43 2.92
C LYS A 46 -1.67 9.67 3.07
N SER A 47 -0.59 10.34 3.49
CA SER A 47 0.74 9.74 3.65
C SER A 47 0.78 8.51 4.57
N LEU A 48 -0.18 8.36 5.49
CA LEU A 48 -0.30 7.18 6.35
C LEU A 48 -0.88 5.96 5.63
N TYR A 49 -1.79 6.17 4.68
CA TYR A 49 -2.43 5.08 3.92
C TYR A 49 -1.46 4.35 2.99
N PHE A 50 -0.36 5.00 2.62
CA PHE A 50 0.75 4.32 1.94
C PHE A 50 1.25 3.13 2.78
N TYR A 51 1.39 3.27 4.09
CA TYR A 51 1.83 2.15 4.93
C TYR A 51 0.81 1.01 5.01
N ASP A 52 -0.49 1.30 4.92
CA ASP A 52 -1.49 0.24 4.77
C ASP A 52 -1.32 -0.52 3.46
N ALA A 53 -0.93 0.20 2.39
CA ALA A 53 -0.64 -0.36 1.08
C ALA A 53 0.64 -1.20 1.04
N GLU A 54 1.52 -1.09 2.05
CA GLU A 54 2.76 -1.86 2.16
C GLU A 54 2.65 -3.03 3.16
N LYS A 55 1.55 -3.18 3.91
CA LYS A 55 1.43 -4.27 4.90
C LYS A 55 1.51 -5.65 4.23
N CYS A 56 2.29 -6.55 4.83
CA CYS A 56 2.48 -7.94 4.38
C CYS A 56 1.98 -8.93 5.43
N GLY A 57 1.46 -10.09 5.01
CA GLY A 57 1.06 -11.18 5.91
C GLY A 57 -0.45 -11.29 6.15
N PRO A 58 -0.86 -12.19 7.07
CA PRO A 58 -2.27 -12.37 7.43
C PRO A 58 -2.82 -11.19 8.23
N GLY A 59 -4.11 -10.89 8.05
CA GLY A 59 -4.80 -9.79 8.73
C GLY A 59 -4.78 -8.47 7.97
N VAL A 60 -4.30 -8.47 6.71
CA VAL A 60 -4.37 -7.32 5.81
C VAL A 60 -5.75 -7.24 5.16
N THR A 61 -6.36 -8.38 4.84
CA THR A 61 -7.72 -8.45 4.28
C THR A 61 -8.74 -7.75 5.20
N GLY A 62 -9.55 -6.87 4.61
CA GLY A 62 -10.55 -6.10 5.35
C GLY A 62 -9.97 -4.90 6.11
N GLY A 63 -8.71 -4.56 5.86
CA GLY A 63 -8.04 -3.36 6.37
C GLY A 63 -8.56 -2.06 5.73
N LYS A 64 -7.73 -1.02 5.82
CA LYS A 64 -8.06 0.34 5.38
C LYS A 64 -8.17 0.52 3.85
N LEU A 65 -7.57 -0.39 3.08
CA LEU A 65 -7.60 -0.39 1.62
C LEU A 65 -8.24 -1.69 1.14
N GLU A 66 -9.38 -1.61 0.45
CA GLU A 66 -10.14 -2.79 0.01
C GLU A 66 -9.42 -3.62 -1.07
N TRP A 67 -8.43 -3.02 -1.75
CA TRP A 67 -7.62 -3.65 -2.79
C TRP A 67 -6.40 -4.41 -2.27
N ARG A 68 -6.08 -4.30 -0.98
CA ARG A 68 -5.04 -5.09 -0.33
C ARG A 68 -5.62 -6.29 0.40
N GLY A 69 -4.96 -7.44 0.25
CA GLY A 69 -5.33 -8.69 0.89
C GLY A 69 -4.17 -9.33 1.64
N ASP A 70 -4.50 -10.43 2.31
CA ASP A 70 -3.49 -11.30 2.91
C ASP A 70 -2.55 -11.81 1.81
N CYS A 71 -1.25 -11.63 2.03
CA CYS A 71 -0.19 -12.02 1.09
C CYS A 71 0.97 -12.64 1.84
N HIS A 72 1.77 -13.46 1.15
CA HIS A 72 2.94 -14.15 1.72
C HIS A 72 2.62 -14.88 3.03
N VAL A 73 1.42 -15.45 3.14
CA VAL A 73 0.95 -16.15 4.36
C VAL A 73 1.84 -17.35 4.70
N GLU A 74 2.58 -17.87 3.73
CA GLU A 74 3.62 -18.88 3.92
C GLU A 74 4.81 -18.41 4.77
N ASP A 75 5.00 -17.10 4.96
CA ASP A 75 5.98 -16.55 5.91
C ASP A 75 5.62 -16.94 7.36
N CYS A 76 4.40 -17.42 7.65
CA CYS A 76 4.01 -17.98 8.94
C CYS A 76 4.63 -19.36 9.23
N GLU A 77 5.06 -20.08 8.19
CA GLU A 77 5.58 -21.44 8.27
C GLU A 77 6.88 -21.57 7.43
N LEU A 78 7.78 -20.59 7.58
CA LEU A 78 9.04 -20.58 6.83
C LEU A 78 9.95 -21.73 7.28
N PRO A 79 10.43 -22.62 6.40
CA PRO A 79 11.19 -23.80 6.82
C PRO A 79 12.47 -23.49 7.59
N LEU A 80 12.63 -24.07 8.78
CA LEU A 80 13.86 -23.93 9.59
C LEU A 80 14.93 -24.94 9.14
N ILE A 81 15.49 -24.68 7.97
CA ILE A 81 16.58 -25.46 7.37
C ILE A 81 17.64 -24.52 6.79
N PRO A 82 18.89 -24.99 6.57
CA PRO A 82 19.86 -24.24 5.79
C PRO A 82 19.36 -23.99 4.38
N MET A 83 19.65 -22.80 3.86
CA MET A 83 19.12 -22.35 2.58
C MET A 83 19.57 -23.25 1.42
N LYS A 84 18.61 -23.66 0.60
CA LYS A 84 18.83 -24.35 -0.67
C LYS A 84 17.77 -23.90 -1.67
N ASP A 85 18.20 -23.52 -2.87
CA ASP A 85 17.31 -23.07 -3.95
C ASP A 85 16.34 -21.96 -3.47
N TYR A 86 16.86 -20.99 -2.71
CA TYR A 86 16.12 -19.88 -2.09
C TYR A 86 15.02 -20.29 -1.09
N VAL A 87 15.07 -21.52 -0.56
CA VAL A 87 14.18 -21.98 0.51
C VAL A 87 14.98 -22.22 1.78
N GLY A 88 14.50 -21.70 2.92
CA GLY A 88 15.12 -21.86 4.23
C GLY A 88 15.80 -20.59 4.72
N THR A 89 16.87 -20.77 5.50
CA THR A 89 17.55 -19.68 6.21
C THR A 89 19.06 -19.63 5.93
N ASN A 90 19.69 -18.47 6.10
CA ASN A 90 21.16 -18.36 6.02
C ASN A 90 21.91 -19.05 7.18
N MET A 91 21.22 -19.68 8.14
CA MET A 91 21.84 -20.35 9.28
C MET A 91 22.39 -21.73 8.92
N SER A 92 23.51 -22.11 9.54
CA SER A 92 24.07 -23.45 9.40
C SER A 92 23.22 -24.50 10.16
N GLN A 93 23.24 -25.76 9.71
CA GLN A 93 22.52 -26.83 10.42
C GLN A 93 23.02 -26.98 11.86
N ALA A 94 24.32 -26.83 12.09
CA ALA A 94 24.91 -26.91 13.43
C ALA A 94 24.41 -25.79 14.35
N PHE A 95 24.20 -24.58 13.82
CA PHE A 95 23.61 -23.47 14.57
C PHE A 95 22.15 -23.76 14.90
N ILE A 96 21.37 -24.24 13.93
CA ILE A 96 19.97 -24.62 14.12
C ILE A 96 19.86 -25.69 15.20
N ASP A 97 20.60 -26.80 15.09
CA ASP A 97 20.54 -27.91 16.05
C ASP A 97 20.90 -27.47 17.48
N LYS A 98 21.91 -26.60 17.61
CA LYS A 98 22.34 -26.06 18.91
C LYS A 98 21.29 -25.16 19.55
N ASN A 99 20.53 -24.42 18.75
CA ASN A 99 19.60 -23.39 19.23
C ASN A 99 18.12 -23.77 19.03
N LYS A 100 17.85 -25.02 18.64
CA LYS A 100 16.50 -25.49 18.25
C LYS A 100 15.43 -25.19 19.30
N ALA A 101 15.75 -25.34 20.59
CA ALA A 101 14.82 -25.08 21.68
C ALA A 101 14.29 -23.63 21.74
N PHE A 102 14.98 -22.68 21.09
CA PHE A 102 14.60 -21.26 21.05
C PHE A 102 14.09 -20.83 19.67
N LEU A 103 14.58 -21.47 18.59
CA LEU A 103 14.16 -21.18 17.22
C LEU A 103 12.85 -21.88 16.84
N ASP A 104 12.63 -23.09 17.36
CA ASP A 104 11.49 -23.97 17.05
C ASP A 104 10.95 -24.58 18.36
N PRO A 105 10.37 -23.75 19.25
CA PRO A 105 9.92 -24.20 20.56
C PRO A 105 8.72 -25.15 20.52
N ASP A 106 7.93 -25.14 19.44
CA ASP A 106 6.78 -26.05 19.25
C ASP A 106 7.15 -27.33 18.47
N GLY A 107 8.33 -27.37 17.85
CA GLY A 107 8.88 -28.55 17.19
C GLY A 107 8.28 -28.82 15.80
N ASN A 108 7.62 -27.82 15.20
CA ASN A 108 6.98 -27.95 13.90
C ASN A 108 7.98 -27.85 12.73
N GLY A 109 9.22 -27.42 13.00
CA GLY A 109 10.30 -27.32 12.00
C GLY A 109 10.23 -26.08 11.11
N SER A 110 9.49 -25.06 11.51
CA SER A 110 9.30 -23.81 10.77
C SER A 110 9.39 -22.58 11.69
N LEU A 111 9.42 -21.41 11.08
CA LEU A 111 9.52 -20.11 11.72
C LEU A 111 8.31 -19.27 11.34
N ASP A 112 7.70 -18.64 12.33
CA ASP A 112 6.68 -17.61 12.10
C ASP A 112 7.37 -16.25 11.90
N LEU A 113 7.39 -15.75 10.67
CA LEU A 113 8.02 -14.50 10.25
C LEU A 113 7.06 -13.59 9.47
N HIS A 114 5.75 -13.76 9.62
CA HIS A 114 4.76 -12.92 8.94
C HIS A 114 4.70 -11.50 9.49
N GLY A 115 4.02 -10.63 8.75
CA GLY A 115 3.88 -9.22 9.12
C GLY A 115 4.95 -8.35 8.46
N GLY A 116 5.04 -7.13 8.98
CA GLY A 116 5.97 -6.12 8.47
C GLY A 116 5.47 -5.49 7.19
N PHE A 117 6.36 -4.78 6.53
CA PHE A 117 6.09 -4.05 5.30
C PHE A 117 6.89 -4.61 4.13
N HIS A 118 6.27 -4.67 2.95
CA HIS A 118 6.99 -4.60 1.68
C HIS A 118 7.82 -3.31 1.67
N ASP A 119 8.97 -3.34 1.00
CA ASP A 119 9.93 -2.24 1.07
C ASP A 119 9.55 -1.08 0.14
N ALA A 120 9.27 -1.41 -1.12
CA ALA A 120 9.08 -0.44 -2.19
C ALA A 120 7.95 -0.88 -3.12
N GLY A 121 8.12 -0.72 -4.44
CA GLY A 121 7.21 -1.35 -5.39
C GLY A 121 7.29 -2.88 -5.46
N ASP A 122 8.22 -3.50 -4.72
CA ASP A 122 8.52 -4.92 -4.63
C ASP A 122 7.87 -5.59 -3.42
N HIS A 123 8.20 -6.84 -3.12
CA HIS A 123 7.62 -7.54 -1.97
C HIS A 123 8.64 -8.13 -0.99
N VAL A 124 9.90 -7.72 -1.09
CA VAL A 124 10.91 -8.12 -0.12
C VAL A 124 10.72 -7.31 1.16
N LYS A 125 10.86 -7.96 2.31
CA LYS A 125 10.91 -7.30 3.61
C LYS A 125 12.37 -7.03 3.96
N PHE A 126 12.92 -5.90 3.52
CA PHE A 126 14.28 -5.50 3.86
C PHE A 126 14.35 -4.87 5.26
N GLY A 127 15.26 -5.34 6.11
CA GLY A 127 15.31 -4.98 7.52
C GLY A 127 15.73 -3.55 7.80
N LEU A 128 16.77 -3.08 7.12
CA LEU A 128 17.38 -1.77 7.37
C LEU A 128 16.44 -0.61 7.01
N PRO A 129 15.93 -0.50 5.76
CA PRO A 129 14.96 0.54 5.41
C PRO A 129 13.65 0.44 6.20
N GLN A 130 13.18 -0.76 6.52
CA GLN A 130 11.99 -0.95 7.35
C GLN A 130 12.24 -0.52 8.80
N GLY A 131 13.40 -0.85 9.37
CA GLY A 131 13.82 -0.41 10.69
C GLY A 131 13.85 1.11 10.77
N TYR A 132 14.53 1.73 9.81
CA TYR A 132 14.61 3.18 9.65
C TYR A 132 13.23 3.82 9.54
N THR A 133 12.35 3.21 8.74
CA THR A 133 10.99 3.70 8.54
C THR A 133 10.25 3.74 9.86
N ILE A 134 10.17 2.60 10.55
CA ILE A 134 9.34 2.48 11.75
C ILE A 134 9.94 3.34 12.88
N SER A 135 11.27 3.40 13.00
CA SER A 135 11.95 4.25 13.98
C SER A 135 11.71 5.74 13.68
N THR A 136 11.78 6.16 12.42
CA THR A 136 11.60 7.56 12.00
C THR A 136 10.14 8.00 12.08
N LEU A 137 9.18 7.15 11.71
CA LEU A 137 7.75 7.38 11.95
C LEU A 137 7.47 7.52 13.46
N GLY A 138 8.05 6.62 14.26
CA GLY A 138 7.94 6.65 15.71
C GLY A 138 8.52 7.94 16.29
N TRP A 139 9.63 8.43 15.74
CA TRP A 139 10.24 9.70 16.10
C TRP A 139 9.35 10.89 15.73
N GLY A 140 8.81 10.93 14.52
CA GLY A 140 7.86 11.96 14.08
C GLY A 140 6.63 12.02 14.99
N PHE A 141 6.05 10.86 15.33
CA PHE A 141 4.93 10.77 16.27
C PHE A 141 5.32 11.21 17.68
N TYR A 142 6.49 10.81 18.17
CA TYR A 142 7.02 11.25 19.47
C TYR A 142 7.17 12.78 19.54
N GLU A 143 7.68 13.40 18.48
CA GLU A 143 7.91 14.85 18.45
C GLU A 143 6.61 15.64 18.24
N PHE A 144 5.68 15.15 17.42
CA PHE A 144 4.53 15.92 16.96
C PHE A 144 3.19 15.24 17.24
N LYS A 145 3.10 14.47 18.34
CA LYS A 145 1.88 13.75 18.77
C LYS A 145 0.59 14.59 18.65
N ASP A 146 0.63 15.83 19.12
CA ASP A 146 -0.53 16.74 19.06
C ASP A 146 -1.05 16.96 17.64
N SER A 147 -0.18 16.96 16.62
CA SER A 147 -0.59 17.09 15.22
C SER A 147 -1.41 15.88 14.78
N PHE A 148 -0.97 14.65 15.12
CA PHE A 148 -1.70 13.42 14.82
C PHE A 148 -3.06 13.39 15.53
N THR A 149 -3.11 13.81 16.80
CA THR A 149 -4.36 13.90 17.55
C THR A 149 -5.32 14.93 16.94
N GLN A 150 -4.82 16.10 16.51
CA GLN A 150 -5.64 17.16 15.92
C GLN A 150 -6.28 16.78 14.58
N ILE A 151 -5.58 15.99 13.75
CA ILE A 151 -6.14 15.49 12.49
C ILE A 151 -6.82 14.12 12.62
N ASN A 152 -7.02 13.62 13.84
CA ASN A 152 -7.68 12.33 14.12
C ASN A 152 -6.97 11.11 13.49
N GLU A 153 -5.64 11.12 13.43
CA GLU A 153 -4.82 10.03 12.88
C GLU A 153 -3.91 9.37 13.94
N GLU A 154 -4.09 9.69 15.24
CA GLU A 154 -3.31 9.08 16.33
C GLU A 154 -3.45 7.55 16.38
N ASP A 155 -4.67 7.02 16.27
CA ASP A 155 -4.90 5.57 16.29
C ASP A 155 -4.33 4.90 15.05
N HIS A 156 -4.36 5.59 13.90
CA HIS A 156 -3.83 5.08 12.65
C HIS A 156 -2.30 4.95 12.68
N ILE A 157 -1.58 5.99 13.12
CA ILE A 157 -0.12 5.88 13.27
C ILE A 157 0.27 4.83 14.31
N ARG A 158 -0.52 4.67 15.39
CA ARG A 158 -0.28 3.60 16.37
C ARG A 158 -0.44 2.22 15.75
N ASP A 159 -1.46 2.01 14.91
CA ASP A 159 -1.63 0.74 14.20
C ASP A 159 -0.43 0.44 13.28
N ILE A 160 0.03 1.41 12.50
CA ILE A 160 1.22 1.29 11.63
C ILE A 160 2.47 0.95 12.45
N LEU A 161 2.74 1.70 13.53
CA LEU A 161 3.89 1.46 14.40
C LEU A 161 3.82 0.09 15.07
N LYS A 162 2.61 -0.34 15.48
CA LYS A 162 2.40 -1.65 16.08
C LYS A 162 2.64 -2.77 15.06
N TRP A 163 2.14 -2.64 13.84
CA TRP A 163 2.33 -3.62 12.77
C TRP A 163 3.82 -3.88 12.50
N GLY A 164 4.59 -2.81 12.31
CA GLY A 164 6.03 -2.91 12.08
C GLY A 164 6.82 -3.44 13.28
N ASN A 165 6.51 -2.97 14.51
CA ASN A 165 7.21 -3.45 15.70
C ASN A 165 6.82 -4.87 16.11
N ASP A 166 5.59 -5.31 15.84
CA ASP A 166 5.18 -6.70 16.05
C ASP A 166 5.99 -7.65 15.16
N TYR A 167 6.30 -7.25 13.93
CA TYR A 167 7.23 -7.99 13.07
C TYR A 167 8.62 -8.08 13.69
N PHE A 168 9.24 -7.00 14.18
CA PHE A 168 10.55 -7.09 14.85
C PHE A 168 10.53 -7.93 16.13
N LEU A 169 9.45 -7.84 16.92
CA LEU A 169 9.28 -8.68 18.09
C LEU A 169 9.17 -10.16 17.72
N ARG A 170 8.45 -10.49 16.65
CA ARG A 170 8.29 -11.85 16.14
C ARG A 170 9.60 -12.39 15.55
N SER A 171 10.33 -11.55 14.84
CA SER A 171 11.61 -11.86 14.21
C SER A 171 12.79 -11.95 15.19
N THR A 172 12.59 -11.65 16.48
CA THR A 172 13.65 -11.71 17.52
C THR A 172 13.51 -12.94 18.39
N PHE A 173 14.45 -13.89 18.24
CA PHE A 173 14.48 -15.13 19.00
C PHE A 173 15.41 -14.97 20.20
N MET A 174 14.90 -15.22 21.41
CA MET A 174 15.62 -15.04 22.67
C MET A 174 15.74 -16.35 23.45
N ASP A 175 16.84 -16.48 24.20
CA ASP A 175 17.00 -17.57 25.15
C ASP A 175 16.23 -17.31 26.47
N ASN A 176 16.24 -18.28 27.38
CA ASN A 176 15.58 -18.17 28.68
C ASN A 176 16.17 -17.09 29.61
N LYS A 177 17.30 -16.46 29.24
CA LYS A 177 17.93 -15.36 29.97
C LYS A 177 17.57 -14.00 29.37
N GLY A 178 16.79 -13.96 28.29
CA GLY A 178 16.45 -12.74 27.57
C GLY A 178 17.59 -12.19 26.71
N GLU A 179 18.52 -13.07 26.29
CA GLU A 179 19.57 -12.72 25.34
C GLU A 179 19.17 -13.16 23.93
N VAL A 180 19.46 -12.34 22.91
CA VAL A 180 19.13 -12.65 21.52
C VAL A 180 20.02 -13.80 21.04
N VAL A 181 19.36 -14.81 20.48
CA VAL A 181 19.97 -15.97 19.81
C VAL A 181 20.12 -15.71 18.33
N ALA A 182 19.04 -15.23 17.69
CA ALA A 182 19.01 -14.87 16.29
C ALA A 182 17.95 -13.77 16.06
N PHE A 183 18.18 -12.90 15.08
CA PHE A 183 17.23 -11.88 14.64
C PHE A 183 17.04 -11.98 13.13
N CYS A 184 15.82 -12.24 12.66
CA CYS A 184 15.52 -12.21 11.24
C CYS A 184 15.41 -10.76 10.78
N PHE A 185 16.35 -10.33 9.93
CA PHE A 185 16.34 -8.97 9.39
C PHE A 185 15.78 -8.92 7.96
N GLN A 186 15.63 -10.04 7.26
CA GLN A 186 15.07 -10.01 5.91
C GLN A 186 14.30 -11.28 5.58
N VAL A 187 13.17 -11.11 4.88
CA VAL A 187 12.40 -12.20 4.26
C VAL A 187 12.14 -11.87 2.80
N GLY A 188 12.47 -12.81 1.91
CA GLY A 188 12.51 -12.60 0.46
C GLY A 188 13.93 -12.34 -0.04
N ASP A 189 14.16 -12.68 -1.31
CA ASP A 189 15.38 -12.38 -2.05
C ASP A 189 15.01 -11.42 -3.20
N GLY A 190 15.69 -10.29 -3.30
CA GLY A 190 15.35 -9.28 -4.30
C GLY A 190 15.60 -9.73 -5.74
N THR A 191 16.57 -10.60 -6.01
CA THR A 191 16.77 -11.10 -7.38
C THR A 191 15.60 -11.98 -7.81
N VAL A 192 15.12 -12.83 -6.90
CA VAL A 192 13.97 -13.70 -7.17
C VAL A 192 12.68 -12.88 -7.28
N ASP A 193 12.42 -11.99 -6.32
CA ASP A 193 11.19 -11.19 -6.29
C ASP A 193 11.10 -10.22 -7.48
N HIS A 194 12.21 -9.56 -7.82
CA HIS A 194 12.21 -8.54 -8.88
C HIS A 194 12.07 -9.11 -10.29
N ALA A 195 12.18 -10.43 -10.45
CA ALA A 195 11.89 -11.12 -11.71
C ALA A 195 10.37 -11.22 -12.00
N TRP A 196 9.51 -10.85 -11.06
CA TRP A 196 8.05 -10.93 -11.19
C TRP A 196 7.41 -9.55 -11.01
N TRP A 197 6.36 -9.29 -11.80
CA TRP A 197 5.57 -8.05 -11.74
C TRP A 197 4.08 -8.36 -11.60
N GLN A 198 3.62 -8.55 -10.36
CA GLN A 198 2.24 -8.94 -10.06
C GLN A 198 1.85 -8.51 -8.66
N PRO A 199 0.56 -8.42 -8.32
CA PRO A 199 0.12 -8.22 -6.93
C PRO A 199 0.67 -9.28 -5.96
N PRO A 200 1.02 -8.89 -4.71
CA PRO A 200 1.63 -9.79 -3.73
C PRO A 200 0.71 -10.93 -3.29
N GLU A 201 -0.61 -10.73 -3.33
CA GLU A 201 -1.63 -11.76 -3.02
C GLU A 201 -1.61 -12.92 -4.01
N LEU A 202 -1.05 -12.71 -5.21
CA LEU A 202 -0.94 -13.70 -6.28
C LEU A 202 0.43 -14.41 -6.33
N ASN A 203 1.35 -14.09 -5.41
CA ASN A 203 2.63 -14.77 -5.34
C ASN A 203 2.45 -16.24 -4.94
N LYS A 204 2.89 -17.16 -5.79
CA LYS A 204 2.98 -18.58 -5.44
C LYS A 204 4.38 -18.90 -4.92
N LYS A 205 4.47 -19.53 -3.75
CA LYS A 205 5.73 -19.99 -3.14
C LYS A 205 6.63 -20.82 -4.08
N SER A 206 6.04 -21.60 -4.99
CA SER A 206 6.77 -22.40 -5.97
C SER A 206 7.44 -21.58 -7.08
N GLU A 207 6.93 -20.37 -7.34
CA GLU A 207 7.39 -19.46 -8.40
C GLU A 207 8.30 -18.37 -7.81
N VAL A 208 7.94 -17.86 -6.62
CA VAL A 208 8.66 -16.80 -5.90
C VAL A 208 9.01 -17.29 -4.48
N PRO A 209 10.02 -18.17 -4.31
CA PRO A 209 10.44 -18.61 -2.98
C PRO A 209 10.99 -17.42 -2.17
N ARG A 210 10.69 -17.43 -0.86
CA ARG A 210 11.01 -16.34 0.07
C ARG A 210 11.93 -16.83 1.18
N PRO A 211 13.26 -16.79 1.01
CA PRO A 211 14.20 -17.20 2.05
C PRO A 211 14.23 -16.18 3.20
N ALA A 212 14.73 -16.60 4.37
CA ALA A 212 14.95 -15.70 5.50
C ALA A 212 16.45 -15.52 5.84
N PHE A 213 16.83 -14.29 6.17
CA PHE A 213 18.20 -13.95 6.55
C PHE A 213 18.24 -13.48 8.00
N PHE A 214 19.19 -14.03 8.75
CA PHE A 214 19.33 -13.87 10.18
C PHE A 214 20.67 -13.28 10.57
N ALA A 215 20.62 -12.36 11.52
CA ALA A 215 21.75 -11.96 12.34
C ALA A 215 21.96 -13.02 13.43
N THR A 216 23.17 -13.57 13.51
CA THR A 216 23.59 -14.52 14.55
C THR A 216 24.98 -14.16 15.05
N SER A 217 25.47 -14.85 16.09
CA SER A 217 26.88 -14.69 16.49
C SER A 217 27.87 -15.19 15.43
N GLU A 218 27.43 -16.02 14.47
CA GLU A 218 28.26 -16.54 13.36
C GLU A 218 28.18 -15.65 12.11
N THR A 219 27.07 -14.93 11.94
CA THR A 219 26.81 -14.02 10.83
C THR A 219 26.18 -12.74 11.39
N PRO A 220 26.97 -11.82 11.95
CA PRO A 220 26.44 -10.63 12.62
C PRO A 220 25.93 -9.57 11.65
N ALA A 221 24.90 -8.82 12.08
CA ALA A 221 24.32 -7.68 11.36
C ALA A 221 23.87 -6.61 12.39
N SER A 222 24.84 -5.90 12.97
CA SER A 222 24.65 -4.93 14.05
C SER A 222 23.99 -3.64 13.60
N ASP A 223 24.13 -3.26 12.34
CA ASP A 223 23.34 -2.24 11.64
C ASP A 223 21.84 -2.56 11.75
N GLN A 224 21.45 -3.75 11.25
CA GLN A 224 20.05 -4.22 11.25
C GLN A 224 19.48 -4.33 12.68
N CYS A 225 20.28 -4.89 13.60
CA CYS A 225 19.88 -5.06 14.99
C CYS A 225 19.79 -3.71 15.72
N GLY A 226 20.69 -2.77 15.42
CA GLY A 226 20.68 -1.42 15.97
C GLY A 226 19.41 -0.68 15.57
N GLU A 227 19.06 -0.74 14.29
CA GLU A 227 17.88 -0.05 13.78
C GLU A 227 16.57 -0.62 14.37
N ALA A 228 16.44 -1.95 14.44
CA ALA A 228 15.32 -2.60 15.12
C ALA A 228 15.27 -2.25 16.62
N ALA A 229 16.42 -2.15 17.29
CA ALA A 229 16.49 -1.71 18.68
C ALA A 229 16.03 -0.25 18.87
N ALA A 230 16.41 0.65 17.96
CA ALA A 230 15.95 2.03 17.96
C ALA A 230 14.43 2.11 17.80
N SER A 231 13.90 1.42 16.79
CA SER A 231 12.45 1.34 16.54
C SER A 231 11.67 0.89 17.78
N LEU A 232 12.07 -0.22 18.40
CA LEU A 232 11.40 -0.76 19.59
C LEU A 232 11.55 0.15 20.83
N ALA A 233 12.69 0.82 21.00
CA ALA A 233 12.89 1.78 22.09
C ALA A 233 11.98 3.02 21.95
N ILE A 234 11.81 3.53 20.73
CA ILE A 234 10.87 4.61 20.41
C ILE A 234 9.44 4.13 20.62
N ASN A 235 9.13 2.90 20.21
CA ASN A 235 7.79 2.33 20.35
C ASN A 235 7.38 2.21 21.83
N TYR A 236 8.33 1.86 22.73
CA TYR A 236 8.09 1.95 24.16
C TYR A 236 7.63 3.35 24.58
N LEU A 237 8.30 4.42 24.14
CA LEU A 237 7.93 5.79 24.49
C LEU A 237 6.54 6.18 24.00
N ASN A 238 6.17 5.73 22.80
CA ASN A 238 4.88 6.04 22.20
C ASN A 238 3.72 5.25 22.82
N PHE A 239 3.97 4.06 23.37
CA PHE A 239 2.94 3.17 23.92
C PHE A 239 2.91 3.06 25.45
N LYS A 240 3.93 3.53 26.18
CA LYS A 240 4.04 3.33 27.64
C LYS A 240 2.83 3.79 28.45
N ASP A 241 2.07 4.77 27.96
CA ASP A 241 0.88 5.30 28.62
C ASP A 241 -0.41 4.58 28.21
N SER A 242 -0.51 4.12 26.94
CA SER A 242 -1.71 3.49 26.38
C SER A 242 -1.72 1.97 26.49
N ASP A 243 -0.56 1.33 26.35
CA ASP A 243 -0.35 -0.12 26.53
C ASP A 243 1.02 -0.38 27.20
N PRO A 244 1.09 -0.24 28.54
CA PRO A 244 2.34 -0.37 29.27
C PRO A 244 2.98 -1.77 29.17
N ALA A 245 2.18 -2.82 29.00
CA ALA A 245 2.67 -4.19 28.91
C ALA A 245 3.36 -4.44 27.57
N TYR A 246 2.73 -4.02 26.47
CA TYR A 246 3.34 -4.05 25.15
C TYR A 246 4.58 -3.18 25.07
N ALA A 247 4.50 -1.94 25.57
CA ALA A 247 5.63 -1.02 25.60
C ALA A 247 6.83 -1.63 26.34
N LYS A 248 6.60 -2.29 27.50
CA LYS A 248 7.66 -2.97 28.23
C LYS A 248 8.29 -4.10 27.41
N LYS A 249 7.49 -4.89 26.70
CA LYS A 249 7.99 -5.94 25.80
C LYS A 249 8.90 -5.33 24.72
N CYS A 250 8.50 -4.21 24.10
CA CYS A 250 9.35 -3.50 23.15
C CYS A 250 10.68 -3.06 23.78
N LEU A 251 10.65 -2.43 24.96
CA LEU A 251 11.87 -1.96 25.62
C LEU A 251 12.81 -3.11 26.02
N ASP A 252 12.28 -4.21 26.56
CA ASP A 252 13.08 -5.37 26.94
C ASP A 252 13.80 -5.96 25.70
N THR A 253 13.08 -6.12 24.58
CA THR A 253 13.65 -6.60 23.32
C THR A 253 14.65 -5.61 22.72
N ALA A 254 14.36 -4.31 22.74
CA ALA A 254 15.27 -3.26 22.27
C ALA A 254 16.63 -3.32 23.00
N LYS A 255 16.59 -3.44 24.34
CA LYS A 255 17.81 -3.60 25.15
C LYS A 255 18.57 -4.88 24.77
N ALA A 256 17.87 -5.98 24.51
CA ALA A 256 18.48 -7.25 24.15
C ALA A 256 19.15 -7.20 22.76
N LEU A 257 18.47 -6.64 21.76
CA LEU A 257 19.00 -6.42 20.41
C LEU A 257 20.23 -5.49 20.43
N TYR A 258 20.16 -4.38 21.16
CA TYR A 258 21.32 -3.49 21.30
C TYR A 258 22.53 -4.21 21.92
N ARG A 259 22.34 -4.93 23.04
CA ARG A 259 23.45 -5.72 23.64
C ARG A 259 24.01 -6.75 22.67
N PHE A 260 23.15 -7.41 21.90
CA PHE A 260 23.56 -8.39 20.90
C PHE A 260 24.37 -7.74 19.77
N ALA A 261 23.92 -6.59 19.25
CA ALA A 261 24.58 -5.83 18.20
C ALA A 261 25.95 -5.30 18.65
N VAL A 262 26.03 -4.74 19.86
CA VAL A 262 27.29 -4.27 20.44
C VAL A 262 28.31 -5.41 20.60
N LYS A 263 27.84 -6.60 20.97
CA LYS A 263 28.69 -7.79 21.15
C LYS A 263 29.11 -8.44 19.84
N ASN A 264 28.24 -8.45 18.83
CA ASN A 264 28.43 -9.13 17.55
C ASN A 264 28.35 -8.08 16.43
N ARG A 265 29.47 -7.41 16.17
CA ARG A 265 29.56 -6.37 15.14
C ARG A 265 29.72 -6.97 13.75
N GLY A 266 28.98 -6.47 12.77
CA GLY A 266 29.00 -6.88 11.37
C GLY A 266 27.88 -6.19 10.59
N LEU A 267 27.97 -6.13 9.26
CA LEU A 267 26.94 -5.49 8.43
C LEU A 267 26.07 -6.58 7.78
N GLY A 268 24.75 -6.39 7.81
CA GLY A 268 23.82 -7.29 7.15
C GLY A 268 24.00 -7.27 5.63
N ASP A 269 23.92 -8.44 5.01
CA ASP A 269 23.91 -8.56 3.55
C ASP A 269 22.46 -8.59 3.06
N SER A 270 22.09 -7.57 2.28
CA SER A 270 20.78 -7.43 1.65
C SER A 270 20.85 -7.68 0.14
N GLY A 271 21.77 -8.53 -0.33
CA GLY A 271 21.85 -8.94 -1.74
C GLY A 271 22.26 -7.84 -2.73
N GLY A 272 22.84 -6.75 -2.23
CA GLY A 272 23.25 -5.59 -3.03
C GLY A 272 22.18 -4.49 -3.21
N PHE A 273 20.99 -4.65 -2.61
CA PHE A 273 19.93 -3.63 -2.64
C PHE A 273 20.14 -2.56 -1.57
N TYR A 274 20.21 -2.98 -0.31
CA TYR A 274 20.41 -2.11 0.86
C TYR A 274 21.72 -2.45 1.57
N GLY A 275 22.83 -1.91 1.05
CA GLY A 275 24.15 -2.05 1.67
C GLY A 275 24.40 -0.98 2.72
N SER A 276 24.80 -1.40 3.93
CA SER A 276 25.18 -0.48 5.00
C SER A 276 26.62 0.01 4.80
N ALA A 277 26.86 1.32 4.98
CA ALA A 277 28.20 1.90 4.98
C ALA A 277 28.99 1.54 6.25
N TYR A 278 28.29 1.50 7.38
CA TYR A 278 28.79 1.17 8.71
C TYR A 278 27.63 1.07 9.72
N ASP A 279 27.91 0.59 10.93
CA ASP A 279 26.92 0.31 11.97
C ASP A 279 27.04 1.22 13.21
N GLU A 280 28.01 2.16 13.21
CA GLU A 280 28.22 3.08 14.33
C GLU A 280 27.04 4.05 14.53
N ASP A 281 26.34 4.41 13.47
CA ASP A 281 25.19 5.31 13.51
C ASP A 281 23.89 4.63 13.88
N GLU A 282 23.55 3.44 13.38
CA GLU A 282 22.36 2.70 13.86
C GLU A 282 22.50 2.39 15.35
N LEU A 283 23.72 2.07 15.81
CA LEU A 283 23.98 1.89 17.24
C LEU A 283 23.92 3.21 18.01
N SER A 284 24.37 4.32 17.43
CA SER A 284 24.18 5.64 18.05
C SER A 284 22.70 6.03 18.12
N TRP A 285 21.91 5.66 17.11
CA TRP A 285 20.48 5.89 17.03
C TRP A 285 19.73 5.10 18.08
N ALA A 286 20.02 3.80 18.18
CA ALA A 286 19.51 2.97 19.26
C ALA A 286 19.91 3.50 20.64
N ALA A 287 21.16 3.92 20.80
CA ALA A 287 21.68 4.41 22.07
C ALA A 287 21.00 5.72 22.54
N VAL A 288 20.77 6.70 21.65
CA VAL A 288 20.03 7.92 22.05
C VAL A 288 18.61 7.60 22.48
N TRP A 289 17.91 6.69 21.78
CA TRP A 289 16.55 6.32 22.14
C TRP A 289 16.46 5.47 23.40
N LEU A 290 17.40 4.54 23.59
CA LEU A 290 17.50 3.78 24.83
C LEU A 290 17.84 4.70 26.01
N ASN A 291 18.67 5.73 25.84
CA ASN A 291 18.88 6.76 26.86
C ASN A 291 17.58 7.50 27.19
N ILE A 292 16.82 7.97 26.18
CA ILE A 292 15.54 8.64 26.41
C ILE A 292 14.54 7.72 27.12
N ALA A 293 14.50 6.43 26.76
CA ALA A 293 13.61 5.45 27.35
C ALA A 293 13.95 5.07 28.79
N THR A 294 15.23 5.10 29.17
CA THR A 294 15.73 4.50 30.42
C THR A 294 16.38 5.47 31.39
N GLY A 295 16.90 6.60 30.90
CA GLY A 295 17.76 7.53 31.62
C GLY A 295 19.20 7.03 31.83
N GLU A 296 19.59 5.88 31.26
CA GLU A 296 20.92 5.30 31.46
C GLU A 296 21.97 6.03 30.62
N GLN A 297 22.91 6.72 31.28
CA GLN A 297 23.94 7.53 30.60
C GLN A 297 24.98 6.70 29.85
N SER A 298 25.12 5.41 30.17
CA SER A 298 26.04 4.49 29.47
C SER A 298 25.80 4.46 27.97
N TYR A 299 24.55 4.54 27.52
CA TYR A 299 24.24 4.60 26.09
C TYR A 299 24.84 5.84 25.41
N ILE A 300 24.76 7.00 26.05
CA ILE A 300 25.39 8.22 25.52
C ILE A 300 26.92 8.14 25.59
N ASN A 301 27.47 7.47 26.59
CA ASN A 301 28.90 7.22 26.67
C ASN A 301 29.38 6.31 25.53
N ASP A 302 28.59 5.32 25.11
CA ASP A 302 28.91 4.48 23.94
C ASP A 302 29.10 5.31 22.66
N ILE A 303 28.35 6.41 22.54
CA ILE A 303 28.46 7.35 21.42
C ILE A 303 29.67 8.28 21.59
N THR A 304 29.78 8.91 22.76
CA THR A 304 30.59 10.13 22.96
C THR A 304 31.91 9.90 23.70
N ALA A 305 32.23 8.66 24.10
CA ALA A 305 33.43 8.38 24.90
C ALA A 305 34.70 8.96 24.26
N ILE A 306 35.55 9.57 25.09
CA ILE A 306 36.82 10.19 24.71
C ILE A 306 37.95 9.60 25.55
N SER A 307 39.09 9.30 24.91
CA SER A 307 40.35 8.99 25.56
C SER A 307 41.49 9.72 24.86
N ASP A 308 42.39 10.36 25.62
CA ASP A 308 43.54 11.10 25.11
C ASP A 308 43.19 12.11 23.99
N GLY A 309 42.07 12.80 24.14
CA GLY A 309 41.56 13.80 23.19
C GLY A 309 40.96 13.22 21.90
N LYS A 310 40.80 11.89 21.80
CA LYS A 310 40.20 11.19 20.66
C LYS A 310 38.87 10.56 21.03
N TYR A 311 37.91 10.59 20.11
CA TYR A 311 36.67 9.84 20.28
C TYR A 311 36.94 8.34 20.15
N THR A 312 36.57 7.59 21.19
CA THR A 312 36.63 6.13 21.27
C THR A 312 35.26 5.48 21.24
N GLY A 313 34.19 6.27 21.43
CA GLY A 313 32.81 5.86 21.16
C GLY A 313 32.47 5.87 19.67
N TYR A 314 31.20 5.63 19.34
CA TYR A 314 30.72 5.53 17.96
C TYR A 314 30.95 6.79 17.13
N MET A 315 30.92 7.98 17.74
CA MET A 315 31.29 9.23 17.04
C MET A 315 32.73 9.22 16.49
N GLY A 316 33.60 8.36 17.03
CA GLY A 316 34.93 8.09 16.51
C GLY A 316 34.94 7.66 15.03
N LYS A 317 33.80 7.22 14.48
CA LYS A 317 33.65 6.91 13.06
C LYS A 317 33.76 8.17 12.20
N ILE A 318 33.02 9.23 12.56
CA ILE A 318 32.91 10.47 11.79
C ILE A 318 33.89 11.57 12.25
N ILE A 319 34.28 11.58 13.53
CA ILE A 319 35.16 12.60 14.11
C ILE A 319 36.27 11.89 14.89
N LYS A 320 37.54 12.06 14.49
CA LYS A 320 38.66 11.33 15.12
C LYS A 320 39.15 11.99 16.41
N SER A 321 39.30 13.32 16.39
CA SER A 321 39.81 14.11 17.51
C SER A 321 38.77 15.11 18.01
N THR A 322 38.83 15.45 19.29
CA THR A 322 38.06 16.57 19.89
C THR A 322 38.40 17.95 19.31
N GLN A 323 39.47 18.04 18.53
CA GLN A 323 39.87 19.25 17.79
C GLN A 323 39.31 19.29 16.36
N ASP A 324 38.78 18.16 15.87
CA ASP A 324 38.20 18.07 14.54
C ASP A 324 36.71 18.45 14.61
N ASN A 325 36.17 18.89 13.49
CA ASN A 325 34.73 19.01 13.28
C ASN A 325 34.29 18.09 12.14
N TRP A 326 32.99 17.84 12.06
CA TRP A 326 32.38 17.13 10.94
C TRP A 326 31.32 18.01 10.30
N GLN A 327 31.30 18.00 8.98
CA GLN A 327 30.38 18.76 8.16
C GLN A 327 29.53 17.75 7.39
N ASN A 328 28.36 17.43 7.93
CA ASN A 328 27.46 16.46 7.32
C ASN A 328 26.78 17.08 6.10
N ILE A 329 27.22 16.72 4.90
CA ILE A 329 26.57 17.13 3.64
C ILE A 329 25.47 16.16 3.17
N TRP A 330 25.26 15.06 3.90
CA TRP A 330 24.18 14.11 3.68
C TRP A 330 22.97 14.43 4.58
N VAL A 331 22.08 13.47 4.82
CA VAL A 331 20.90 13.63 5.69
C VAL A 331 20.50 12.30 6.33
N HIS A 332 19.68 12.37 7.38
CA HIS A 332 18.98 11.22 7.97
C HIS A 332 18.32 10.36 6.88
N SER A 333 18.75 9.11 6.76
CA SER A 333 18.27 8.14 5.76
C SER A 333 18.53 6.71 6.27
N TRP A 334 17.99 5.71 5.58
CA TRP A 334 18.09 4.31 6.00
C TRP A 334 19.52 3.78 6.20
N ASP A 335 20.51 4.35 5.49
CA ASP A 335 21.94 3.97 5.60
C ASP A 335 22.73 4.90 6.53
N VAL A 336 22.23 6.13 6.74
CA VAL A 336 22.96 7.16 7.50
C VAL A 336 22.00 7.91 8.41
N VAL A 337 21.95 7.53 9.69
CA VAL A 337 20.99 8.08 10.67
C VAL A 337 21.56 9.18 11.57
N TRP A 338 22.77 9.67 11.29
CA TRP A 338 23.43 10.73 12.09
C TRP A 338 22.59 12.00 12.26
N GLY A 339 21.75 12.36 11.28
CA GLY A 339 20.87 13.52 11.38
C GLY A 339 19.91 13.41 12.57
N GLY A 340 19.20 12.26 12.68
CA GLY A 340 18.36 11.94 13.83
C GLY A 340 19.18 11.80 15.12
N VAL A 341 20.33 11.14 15.06
CA VAL A 341 21.22 10.99 16.23
C VAL A 341 21.55 12.36 16.84
N PHE A 342 22.03 13.33 16.05
CA PHE A 342 22.36 14.65 16.58
C PHE A 342 21.13 15.48 16.96
N ALA A 343 20.00 15.30 16.29
CA ALA A 343 18.74 15.92 16.69
C ALA A 343 18.32 15.54 18.12
N LYS A 344 18.67 14.32 18.57
CA LYS A 344 18.39 13.84 19.93
C LYS A 344 19.57 14.02 20.88
N LEU A 345 20.79 13.79 20.43
CA LEU A 345 22.00 13.87 21.24
C LEU A 345 22.28 15.30 21.71
N ALA A 346 22.11 16.30 20.84
CA ALA A 346 22.39 17.70 21.16
C ALA A 346 21.57 18.22 22.36
N PRO A 347 20.24 18.04 22.44
CA PRO A 347 19.48 18.43 23.63
C PRO A 347 19.78 17.56 24.87
N ILE A 348 20.19 16.30 24.71
CA ILE A 348 20.56 15.42 25.84
C ILE A 348 21.85 15.90 26.51
N THR A 349 22.90 16.18 25.73
CA THR A 349 24.21 16.57 26.28
C THR A 349 24.34 18.06 26.50
N ASN A 350 23.56 18.86 25.76
CA ASN A 350 23.68 20.30 25.64
C ASN A 350 25.12 20.76 25.33
N ASP A 351 25.83 19.96 24.54
CA ASP A 351 27.21 20.23 24.13
C ASP A 351 27.22 21.14 22.89
N PRO A 352 27.99 22.25 22.88
CA PRO A 352 28.04 23.15 21.73
C PRO A 352 28.47 22.48 20.42
N MET A 353 29.34 21.47 20.47
CA MET A 353 29.73 20.70 19.28
C MET A 353 28.56 19.88 18.75
N HIS A 354 27.77 19.23 19.61
CA HIS A 354 26.62 18.45 19.14
C HIS A 354 25.55 19.34 18.51
N TRP A 355 25.29 20.51 19.10
CA TRP A 355 24.43 21.53 18.49
C TRP A 355 24.98 22.05 17.17
N TYR A 356 26.30 22.27 17.08
CA TYR A 356 26.97 22.64 15.84
C TYR A 356 26.77 21.57 14.76
N LEU A 357 26.97 20.28 15.07
CA LEU A 357 26.84 19.18 14.10
C LEU A 357 25.41 19.07 13.57
N PHE A 358 24.41 19.21 14.45
CA PHE A 358 23.01 19.20 14.03
C PHE A 358 22.67 20.42 13.17
N ARG A 359 22.98 21.64 13.65
CA ARG A 359 22.63 22.88 12.99
C ARG A 359 23.37 23.06 11.66
N TRP A 360 24.66 22.72 11.58
CA TRP A 360 25.47 22.92 10.38
C TRP A 360 24.87 22.18 9.18
N ASN A 361 24.36 20.96 9.39
CA ASN A 361 23.65 20.21 8.35
C ASN A 361 22.42 20.97 7.84
N LEU A 362 21.61 21.53 8.73
CA LEU A 362 20.42 22.30 8.37
C LEU A 362 20.77 23.61 7.65
N GLU A 363 21.82 24.31 8.07
CA GLU A 363 22.34 25.50 7.37
C GLU A 363 22.81 25.13 5.96
N TYR A 364 23.56 24.04 5.81
CA TYR A 364 24.03 23.52 4.51
C TYR A 364 22.87 23.23 3.55
N TRP A 365 21.83 22.54 4.03
CA TRP A 365 20.64 22.19 3.25
C TRP A 365 19.79 23.41 2.90
N SER A 366 19.52 24.26 3.89
CA SER A 366 18.61 25.40 3.72
C SER A 366 19.21 26.58 2.95
N GLY A 367 20.53 26.74 2.99
CA GLY A 367 21.21 27.94 2.50
C GLY A 367 21.12 29.12 3.48
N ILE A 368 20.64 28.90 4.70
CA ILE A 368 20.65 29.91 5.77
C ILE A 368 22.09 30.14 6.21
N PRO A 369 22.54 31.41 6.39
CA PRO A 369 23.91 31.70 6.76
C PRO A 369 24.39 30.93 7.98
N HIS A 370 25.55 30.28 7.85
CA HIS A 370 26.21 29.63 8.97
C HIS A 370 26.52 30.61 10.10
N GLU A 371 26.50 30.13 11.35
CA GLU A 371 26.96 30.94 12.50
C GLU A 371 28.40 31.45 12.30
N ASN A 372 29.26 30.64 11.68
CA ASN A 372 30.54 31.14 11.20
C ASN A 372 30.33 31.86 9.85
N PRO A 373 30.39 33.20 9.79
CA PRO A 373 30.09 33.96 8.57
C PRO A 373 31.13 33.75 7.46
N THR A 374 32.28 33.12 7.75
CA THR A 374 33.26 32.77 6.73
C THR A 374 32.95 31.44 6.04
N ASP A 375 32.09 30.62 6.62
CA ASP A 375 31.61 29.40 5.98
C ASP A 375 30.50 29.76 4.99
N GLN A 376 30.71 29.43 3.72
CA GLN A 376 29.77 29.67 2.63
C GLN A 376 29.39 28.36 1.92
N THR A 377 29.53 27.25 2.63
CA THR A 377 29.30 25.90 2.10
C THR A 377 27.80 25.60 2.14
N PHE A 378 27.13 25.71 1.00
CA PHE A 378 25.70 25.41 0.89
C PHE A 378 25.44 24.42 -0.24
N MET A 379 24.38 23.63 -0.10
CA MET A 379 23.91 22.78 -1.18
C MET A 379 23.34 23.66 -2.31
N ALA A 380 23.71 23.34 -3.55
CA ALA A 380 23.10 23.97 -4.72
C ALA A 380 21.60 23.63 -4.80
N ALA A 381 20.79 24.59 -5.24
CA ALA A 381 19.39 24.33 -5.55
C ALA A 381 19.22 24.05 -7.05
N THR A 382 18.17 23.32 -7.41
CA THR A 382 17.67 23.24 -8.79
C THR A 382 17.23 24.63 -9.28
N PRO A 383 17.03 24.85 -10.59
CA PRO A 383 16.42 26.08 -11.10
C PRO A 383 15.10 26.47 -10.41
N GLY A 384 14.29 25.48 -10.00
CA GLY A 384 13.05 25.65 -9.24
C GLY A 384 13.21 25.84 -7.73
N GLY A 385 14.44 25.80 -7.19
CA GLY A 385 14.72 26.04 -5.78
C GLY A 385 14.72 24.80 -4.88
N PHE A 386 14.62 23.59 -5.46
CA PHE A 386 14.60 22.33 -4.73
C PHE A 386 16.00 21.85 -4.37
N LYS A 387 16.15 21.09 -3.27
CA LYS A 387 17.43 20.50 -2.85
C LYS A 387 17.49 19.02 -3.21
N VAL A 388 18.47 18.67 -4.04
CA VAL A 388 18.69 17.31 -4.57
C VAL A 388 20.08 16.85 -4.16
N VAL A 389 20.17 16.00 -3.13
CA VAL A 389 21.43 15.38 -2.70
C VAL A 389 21.77 14.13 -3.52
N ASN A 390 20.74 13.44 -4.00
CA ASN A 390 20.80 12.26 -4.85
C ASN A 390 19.55 12.25 -5.73
N THR A 391 19.69 11.83 -6.99
CA THR A 391 18.57 11.70 -7.91
C THR A 391 17.67 10.50 -7.60
N TRP A 392 18.20 9.45 -6.95
CA TRP A 392 17.39 8.32 -6.49
C TRP A 392 16.68 8.67 -5.18
N GLY A 393 15.38 8.95 -5.24
CA GLY A 393 14.63 9.37 -4.06
C GLY A 393 15.04 10.75 -3.56
N SER A 394 15.17 11.73 -4.46
CA SER A 394 15.47 13.12 -4.10
C SER A 394 14.46 13.71 -3.12
N ALA A 395 13.17 13.39 -3.29
CA ALA A 395 12.10 13.83 -2.39
C ALA A 395 12.21 13.22 -0.99
N ARG A 396 12.60 11.93 -0.88
CA ARG A 396 12.87 11.24 0.39
C ARG A 396 13.92 11.94 1.25
N TYR A 397 15.07 12.23 0.66
CA TYR A 397 16.16 12.90 1.37
C TYR A 397 15.78 14.32 1.77
N ASN A 398 15.10 15.04 0.87
CA ASN A 398 14.62 16.39 1.15
C ASN A 398 13.61 16.39 2.31
N ALA A 399 12.63 15.49 2.29
CA ALA A 399 11.65 15.34 3.36
C ALA A 399 12.28 14.97 4.71
N ALA A 400 13.31 14.12 4.72
CA ALA A 400 14.06 13.82 5.95
C ALA A 400 14.80 15.05 6.51
N ALA A 401 15.38 15.90 5.65
CA ALA A 401 16.00 17.16 6.07
C ALA A 401 14.95 18.13 6.64
N GLN A 402 13.74 18.15 6.05
CA GLN A 402 12.62 18.94 6.57
C GLN A 402 12.18 18.48 7.96
N LEU A 403 12.09 17.16 8.21
CA LEU A 403 11.82 16.61 9.56
C LEU A 403 12.87 17.10 10.56
N CYS A 404 14.16 16.98 10.22
CA CYS A 404 15.25 17.50 11.05
C CYS A 404 15.10 19.00 11.33
N ALA A 405 14.71 19.81 10.34
CA ALA A 405 14.51 21.25 10.48
C ALA A 405 13.37 21.59 11.45
N VAL A 406 12.20 20.98 11.30
CA VAL A 406 11.04 21.26 12.20
C VAL A 406 11.30 20.79 13.64
N VAL A 407 12.10 19.73 13.82
CA VAL A 407 12.56 19.29 15.14
C VAL A 407 13.58 20.27 15.73
N TYR A 408 14.52 20.78 14.94
CA TYR A 408 15.45 21.82 15.40
C TYR A 408 14.72 23.09 15.86
N THR A 409 13.74 23.56 15.08
CA THR A 409 12.88 24.68 15.46
C THR A 409 12.17 24.42 16.78
N LYS A 410 11.68 23.20 17.02
CA LYS A 410 11.01 22.84 18.28
C LYS A 410 11.93 22.99 19.51
N TYR A 411 13.24 22.79 19.36
CA TYR A 411 14.21 22.91 20.46
C TYR A 411 14.85 24.30 20.60
N THR A 412 14.84 25.10 19.54
CA THR A 412 15.63 26.34 19.46
C THR A 412 14.81 27.59 19.17
N ASP A 413 13.53 27.44 18.83
CA ASP A 413 12.64 28.48 18.33
C ASP A 413 13.12 29.16 17.03
N ASN A 414 14.11 28.60 16.33
CA ASN A 414 14.60 29.13 15.07
C ASN A 414 13.66 28.75 13.91
N MET A 415 12.84 29.70 13.47
CA MET A 415 11.85 29.49 12.41
C MET A 415 12.44 29.49 10.99
N ASP A 416 13.63 30.07 10.76
CA ASP A 416 14.18 30.23 9.41
C ASP A 416 14.33 28.87 8.70
N VAL A 417 14.81 27.86 9.43
CA VAL A 417 14.96 26.48 8.88
C VAL A 417 13.60 25.82 8.59
N THR A 418 12.55 26.17 9.35
CA THR A 418 11.19 25.68 9.13
C THR A 418 10.49 26.41 7.98
N GLU A 419 10.80 27.68 7.73
CA GLU A 419 10.36 28.40 6.52
C GLU A 419 10.98 27.79 5.26
N TRP A 420 12.27 27.43 5.31
CA TRP A 420 12.90 26.64 4.25
C TRP A 420 12.18 25.29 4.07
N ALA A 421 11.94 24.55 5.15
CA ALA A 421 11.27 23.25 5.07
C ALA A 421 9.88 23.37 4.41
N LYS A 422 9.11 24.40 4.77
CA LYS A 422 7.82 24.71 4.16
C LYS A 422 7.96 24.92 2.64
N SER A 423 8.96 25.66 2.18
CA SER A 423 9.17 25.89 0.75
C SER A 423 9.43 24.59 -0.03
N GLN A 424 10.13 23.65 0.58
CA GLN A 424 10.43 22.37 -0.03
C GLN A 424 9.21 21.42 -0.01
N MET A 425 8.41 21.44 1.07
CA MET A 425 7.14 20.72 1.11
C MET A 425 6.15 21.24 0.07
N ASP A 426 6.02 22.56 -0.06
CA ASP A 426 5.17 23.18 -1.08
C ASP A 426 5.63 22.79 -2.49
N TYR A 427 6.94 22.68 -2.72
CA TYR A 427 7.50 22.14 -3.96
C TYR A 427 7.06 20.67 -4.18
N ILE A 428 7.14 19.81 -3.16
CA ILE A 428 6.68 18.41 -3.22
C ILE A 428 5.19 18.31 -3.57
N LEU A 429 4.37 19.18 -2.98
CA LEU A 429 2.91 19.16 -3.15
C LEU A 429 2.42 19.86 -4.43
N GLY A 430 3.31 20.48 -5.20
CA GLY A 430 3.01 20.95 -6.56
C GLY A 430 3.48 22.35 -6.93
N ASP A 431 4.08 23.12 -6.02
CA ASP A 431 4.68 24.41 -6.36
C ASP A 431 6.09 24.27 -6.94
N ASN A 432 6.14 23.57 -8.07
CA ASN A 432 7.36 23.34 -8.83
C ASN A 432 7.18 23.73 -10.31
N PRO A 433 8.26 23.77 -11.10
CA PRO A 433 8.18 24.11 -12.52
C PRO A 433 7.29 23.18 -13.35
N MET A 434 7.13 21.92 -12.94
CA MET A 434 6.29 20.93 -13.61
C MET A 434 4.80 21.04 -13.25
N LYS A 435 4.46 21.78 -12.19
CA LYS A 435 3.10 21.83 -11.61
C LYS A 435 2.56 20.43 -11.35
N ARG A 436 3.38 19.58 -10.74
CA ARG A 436 3.08 18.18 -10.40
C ARG A 436 3.25 17.94 -8.91
N SER A 437 2.27 17.32 -8.26
CA SER A 437 2.50 16.80 -6.91
C SER A 437 3.27 15.48 -6.97
N TYR A 438 4.30 15.32 -6.14
CA TYR A 438 5.02 14.06 -5.97
C TYR A 438 4.43 13.18 -4.87
N GLU A 439 3.36 13.64 -4.20
CA GLU A 439 2.52 12.77 -3.38
C GLU A 439 1.37 12.22 -4.24
N VAL A 440 1.34 10.90 -4.42
CA VAL A 440 0.34 10.18 -5.22
C VAL A 440 -1.05 10.34 -4.60
N GLY A 441 -2.04 10.68 -5.43
CA GLY A 441 -3.42 10.89 -4.99
C GLY A 441 -3.64 12.15 -4.12
N PHE A 442 -2.62 12.99 -3.91
CA PHE A 442 -2.82 14.26 -3.20
C PHE A 442 -3.79 15.20 -3.94
N SER A 443 -3.64 15.33 -5.27
CA SER A 443 -4.51 16.14 -6.12
C SER A 443 -4.54 15.63 -7.58
N GLU A 444 -5.33 16.27 -8.44
CA GLU A 444 -5.43 15.91 -9.88
C GLU A 444 -4.10 16.02 -10.65
N ILE A 445 -3.15 16.81 -10.15
CA ILE A 445 -1.82 17.01 -10.72
C ILE A 445 -0.76 16.07 -10.14
N SER A 446 -1.14 15.14 -9.27
CA SER A 446 -0.21 14.16 -8.71
C SER A 446 0.39 13.24 -9.78
N ALA A 447 1.59 12.72 -9.51
CA ALA A 447 2.10 11.54 -10.20
C ALA A 447 1.07 10.39 -10.09
N LYS A 448 0.91 9.62 -11.17
CA LYS A 448 -0.14 8.60 -11.31
C LYS A 448 0.39 7.20 -11.58
N HIS A 449 1.66 7.07 -11.95
CA HIS A 449 2.25 5.80 -12.39
C HIS A 449 3.45 5.41 -11.53
N PRO A 450 3.32 5.35 -10.19
CA PRO A 450 4.43 4.93 -9.34
C PRO A 450 4.94 3.55 -9.75
N HIS A 451 6.23 3.27 -9.57
CA HIS A 451 6.77 1.93 -9.77
C HIS A 451 6.31 1.04 -8.61
N HIS A 452 5.09 0.48 -8.69
CA HIS A 452 4.51 -0.31 -7.60
C HIS A 452 3.62 -1.45 -8.12
N ARG A 453 3.97 -2.70 -7.80
CA ARG A 453 3.32 -3.91 -8.31
C ARG A 453 1.84 -4.04 -7.94
N ALA A 454 1.51 -3.92 -6.65
CA ALA A 454 0.13 -4.11 -6.19
C ALA A 454 -0.80 -3.01 -6.72
N ALA A 455 -0.42 -1.73 -6.60
CA ALA A 455 -1.19 -0.61 -7.14
C ALA A 455 -1.36 -0.65 -8.66
N HIS A 456 -0.32 -1.08 -9.39
CA HIS A 456 -0.41 -1.28 -10.84
C HIS A 456 -1.44 -2.36 -11.19
N GLY A 457 -1.39 -3.49 -10.49
CA GLY A 457 -2.41 -4.54 -10.62
C GLY A 457 -2.32 -5.35 -11.91
N SER A 458 -1.11 -5.54 -12.44
CA SER A 458 -0.87 -6.33 -13.67
C SER A 458 -1.43 -7.74 -13.58
N LYS A 459 -1.97 -8.22 -14.69
CA LYS A 459 -2.43 -9.60 -14.88
C LYS A 459 -1.49 -10.42 -15.77
N THR A 460 -0.60 -9.72 -16.48
CA THR A 460 0.21 -10.28 -17.57
C THR A 460 1.69 -10.31 -17.22
N LEU A 461 2.02 -10.15 -15.94
CA LEU A 461 3.39 -10.09 -15.42
C LEU A 461 4.23 -8.96 -16.05
N SER A 462 3.57 -7.87 -16.45
CA SER A 462 4.15 -6.82 -17.28
C SER A 462 3.88 -5.44 -16.70
N MET A 463 4.92 -4.64 -16.53
CA MET A 463 4.83 -3.23 -16.13
C MET A 463 4.12 -2.34 -17.15
N ASN A 464 3.99 -2.81 -18.39
CA ASN A 464 3.38 -2.07 -19.49
C ASN A 464 1.88 -2.38 -19.66
N ASP A 465 1.34 -3.30 -18.87
CA ASP A 465 -0.05 -3.74 -18.99
C ASP A 465 -0.68 -4.07 -17.62
N PRO A 466 -1.72 -3.33 -17.19
CA PRO A 466 -2.39 -2.24 -17.92
C PRO A 466 -1.54 -0.97 -18.04
N LEU A 467 -1.92 -0.04 -18.93
CA LEU A 467 -1.23 1.26 -19.03
C LEU A 467 -1.48 2.12 -17.78
N GLU A 468 -2.73 2.18 -17.35
CA GLU A 468 -3.15 2.90 -16.14
C GLU A 468 -3.15 1.94 -14.95
N HIS A 469 -2.71 2.42 -13.79
CA HIS A 469 -2.77 1.65 -12.55
C HIS A 469 -4.22 1.35 -12.17
N ARG A 470 -4.48 0.14 -11.66
CA ARG A 470 -5.83 -0.26 -11.22
C ARG A 470 -6.24 0.40 -9.91
N HIS A 471 -5.26 0.80 -9.08
CA HIS A 471 -5.49 1.37 -7.77
C HIS A 471 -4.73 2.68 -7.59
N THR A 472 -5.27 3.56 -6.76
CA THR A 472 -4.53 4.75 -6.32
C THR A 472 -3.70 4.42 -5.09
N LEU A 473 -2.38 4.55 -5.19
CA LEU A 473 -1.45 4.37 -4.07
C LEU A 473 -1.41 5.63 -3.18
N TRP A 474 -2.48 5.85 -2.42
CA TRP A 474 -2.71 7.07 -1.66
C TRP A 474 -1.52 7.46 -0.76
N GLY A 475 -1.04 8.68 -0.93
CA GLY A 475 -0.04 9.28 -0.07
C GLY A 475 1.40 8.83 -0.31
N ALA A 476 1.65 7.94 -1.27
CA ALA A 476 3.01 7.54 -1.60
C ALA A 476 3.81 8.72 -2.13
N LEU A 477 5.00 8.93 -1.60
CA LEU A 477 5.95 9.91 -2.09
C LEU A 477 6.81 9.24 -3.17
N VAL A 478 6.66 9.68 -4.44
CA VAL A 478 7.54 9.21 -5.51
C VAL A 478 8.95 9.77 -5.35
N GLY A 479 9.92 9.19 -6.06
CA GLY A 479 11.33 9.55 -5.97
C GLY A 479 11.63 11.04 -6.10
N GLY A 480 10.86 11.77 -6.90
CA GLY A 480 10.97 13.23 -7.02
C GLY A 480 11.84 13.65 -8.21
N PRO A 481 12.14 14.95 -8.34
CA PRO A 481 12.80 15.47 -9.52
C PRO A 481 14.30 15.19 -9.55
N ASP A 482 14.89 15.27 -10.74
CA ASP A 482 16.33 15.40 -10.92
C ASP A 482 16.84 16.82 -10.57
N ALA A 483 18.16 17.03 -10.70
CA ALA A 483 18.81 18.31 -10.39
C ALA A 483 18.40 19.48 -11.33
N THR A 484 17.56 19.23 -12.33
CA THR A 484 17.05 20.19 -13.31
C THR A 484 15.53 20.37 -13.25
N ASP A 485 14.89 19.92 -12.17
CA ASP A 485 13.44 19.96 -11.94
C ASP A 485 12.62 19.02 -12.84
N ASN A 486 13.25 18.05 -13.51
CA ASN A 486 12.52 17.09 -14.35
C ASN A 486 12.12 15.84 -13.56
N HIS A 487 10.95 15.30 -13.86
CA HIS A 487 10.42 14.06 -13.30
C HIS A 487 9.62 13.31 -14.36
N ASN A 488 9.91 12.03 -14.57
CA ASN A 488 9.17 11.19 -15.50
C ASN A 488 8.08 10.41 -14.76
N ASP A 489 6.81 10.53 -15.18
CA ASP A 489 5.71 9.79 -14.55
C ASP A 489 5.36 8.54 -15.37
N GLU A 490 6.24 7.55 -15.30
CA GLU A 490 6.11 6.26 -15.98
C GLU A 490 6.40 5.12 -14.98
N THR A 491 5.58 4.07 -14.99
CA THR A 491 5.76 2.89 -14.11
C THR A 491 7.15 2.26 -14.25
N THR A 492 7.77 2.36 -15.44
CA THR A 492 9.08 1.78 -15.75
C THR A 492 10.27 2.60 -15.26
N ASP A 493 10.07 3.86 -14.82
CA ASP A 493 11.13 4.71 -14.26
C ASP A 493 11.23 4.53 -12.73
N PHE A 494 11.99 3.52 -12.30
CA PHE A 494 12.31 3.26 -10.89
C PHE A 494 13.27 4.29 -10.27
N VAL A 495 13.69 5.35 -10.98
CA VAL A 495 14.49 6.44 -10.37
C VAL A 495 13.57 7.56 -9.92
N SER A 496 12.77 8.09 -10.84
CA SER A 496 11.87 9.22 -10.57
C SER A 496 10.60 8.76 -9.85
N ASN A 497 10.12 7.56 -10.17
CA ASN A 497 8.78 7.09 -9.84
C ASN A 497 8.74 5.90 -8.85
N GLU A 498 9.88 5.44 -8.35
CA GLU A 498 9.92 4.53 -7.20
C GLU A 498 9.23 5.16 -5.98
N VAL A 499 8.59 4.30 -5.20
CA VAL A 499 7.99 4.61 -3.90
C VAL A 499 8.55 3.61 -2.91
N ALA A 500 8.77 4.02 -1.66
CA ALA A 500 9.28 3.11 -0.63
C ALA A 500 8.88 3.55 0.77
N VAL A 501 8.82 2.58 1.70
CA VAL A 501 8.51 2.82 3.12
C VAL A 501 9.37 3.92 3.71
N ASP A 502 10.65 3.96 3.32
CA ASP A 502 11.62 4.93 3.79
C ASP A 502 11.44 6.32 3.17
N TYR A 503 10.84 6.41 1.98
CA TYR A 503 10.54 7.69 1.30
C TYR A 503 9.51 8.48 2.09
N ASN A 504 8.48 7.78 2.57
CA ASN A 504 7.42 8.40 3.34
C ASN A 504 7.82 8.69 4.80
N ALA A 505 8.87 8.06 5.34
CA ALA A 505 9.13 8.11 6.78
C ALA A 505 9.46 9.53 7.29
N GLY A 506 10.42 10.19 6.62
CA GLY A 506 10.73 11.61 6.89
C GLY A 506 9.59 12.54 6.49
N PHE A 507 8.85 12.20 5.43
CA PHE A 507 7.73 12.98 4.90
C PHE A 507 6.57 13.12 5.87
N VAL A 508 6.14 12.01 6.49
CA VAL A 508 5.10 12.02 7.55
C VAL A 508 5.52 12.93 8.71
N GLY A 509 6.75 12.78 9.19
CA GLY A 509 7.27 13.59 10.29
C GLY A 509 7.38 15.08 9.94
N ALA A 510 7.83 15.39 8.73
CA ALA A 510 7.91 16.76 8.22
C ALA A 510 6.51 17.40 8.10
N LEU A 511 5.53 16.69 7.53
CA LEU A 511 4.14 17.13 7.44
C LEU A 511 3.53 17.37 8.83
N ALA A 512 3.77 16.47 9.79
CA ALA A 512 3.28 16.65 11.16
C ALA A 512 3.86 17.91 11.83
N GLY A 513 5.15 18.18 11.62
CA GLY A 513 5.81 19.40 12.11
C GLY A 513 5.35 20.67 11.37
N LEU A 514 5.20 20.63 10.04
CA LEU A 514 4.68 21.75 9.27
C LEU A 514 3.21 22.04 9.60
N TYR A 515 2.39 21.02 9.85
CA TYR A 515 1.04 21.20 10.36
C TYR A 515 1.02 21.91 11.72
N LYS A 516 1.94 21.56 12.63
CA LYS A 516 2.08 22.25 13.93
C LYS A 516 2.30 23.76 13.76
N TYR A 517 3.10 24.18 12.78
CA TYR A 517 3.48 25.59 12.61
C TYR A 517 2.61 26.37 11.62
N TYR A 518 2.00 25.70 10.64
CA TYR A 518 1.30 26.32 9.51
C TYR A 518 -0.10 25.72 9.22
N GLY A 519 -0.52 24.70 9.97
CA GLY A 519 -1.74 23.93 9.72
C GLY A 519 -3.01 24.49 10.37
N GLU A 520 -2.97 25.66 10.99
CA GLU A 520 -4.15 26.24 11.65
C GLU A 520 -5.31 26.39 10.64
N GLY A 521 -6.45 25.76 10.96
CA GLY A 521 -7.66 25.75 10.12
C GLY A 521 -7.67 24.72 8.99
N MET A 522 -6.55 24.04 8.72
CA MET A 522 -6.51 22.89 7.81
C MET A 522 -7.16 21.66 8.44
N LYS A 523 -7.88 20.90 7.62
CA LYS A 523 -8.62 19.71 8.07
C LYS A 523 -8.28 18.52 7.18
N PRO A 524 -8.21 17.31 7.76
CA PRO A 524 -8.17 16.08 6.97
C PRO A 524 -9.46 15.90 6.18
N LEU A 525 -9.45 14.96 5.24
CA LEU A 525 -10.64 14.55 4.50
C LEU A 525 -11.56 13.70 5.39
N GLU A 526 -12.86 13.96 5.30
CA GLU A 526 -13.87 13.11 5.91
C GLU A 526 -14.07 11.83 5.07
N ASN A 527 -14.24 10.68 5.72
CA ASN A 527 -14.48 9.38 5.07
C ASN A 527 -13.41 8.98 4.03
N PHE A 528 -12.14 9.23 4.36
CA PHE A 528 -11.01 8.78 3.58
C PHE A 528 -10.53 7.40 4.06
N PRO A 529 -10.13 6.48 3.17
CA PRO A 529 -10.06 6.60 1.72
C PRO A 529 -11.42 6.37 1.05
N PRO A 530 -11.67 6.94 -0.14
CA PRO A 530 -12.88 6.63 -0.89
C PRO A 530 -12.86 5.16 -1.34
N LYS A 531 -14.05 4.56 -1.47
CA LYS A 531 -14.19 3.24 -2.11
C LYS A 531 -13.87 3.32 -3.60
N GLU A 532 -13.25 2.29 -4.14
CA GLU A 532 -12.99 2.18 -5.56
C GLU A 532 -14.29 1.91 -6.33
N PRO A 533 -14.39 2.33 -7.60
CA PRO A 533 -15.56 2.06 -8.43
C PRO A 533 -15.90 0.57 -8.48
N ALA A 534 -17.19 0.24 -8.47
CA ALA A 534 -17.65 -1.13 -8.69
C ALA A 534 -17.17 -1.64 -10.05
N ALA A 535 -16.72 -2.89 -10.08
CA ALA A 535 -16.27 -3.61 -11.26
C ALA A 535 -16.76 -5.05 -11.15
N ASP A 536 -17.03 -5.69 -12.28
CA ASP A 536 -17.41 -7.10 -12.32
C ASP A 536 -16.16 -7.95 -12.12
N ASP A 537 -16.04 -8.58 -10.95
CA ASP A 537 -14.89 -9.44 -10.62
C ASP A 537 -14.92 -10.76 -11.41
N PHE A 538 -16.09 -11.16 -11.93
CA PHE A 538 -16.22 -12.33 -12.78
C PHE A 538 -17.16 -12.04 -13.95
N TYR A 539 -16.81 -12.51 -15.15
CA TYR A 539 -17.71 -12.51 -16.30
C TYR A 539 -17.35 -13.60 -17.29
N ALA A 540 -18.23 -13.81 -18.27
CA ALA A 540 -18.02 -14.77 -19.35
C ALA A 540 -18.04 -14.07 -20.71
N GLU A 541 -17.06 -14.39 -21.55
CA GLU A 541 -17.10 -14.17 -22.99
C GLU A 541 -17.41 -15.47 -23.71
N SER A 542 -17.90 -15.35 -24.93
CA SER A 542 -18.09 -16.50 -25.80
C SER A 542 -17.85 -16.17 -27.26
N LYS A 543 -17.51 -17.19 -28.04
CA LYS A 543 -17.39 -17.14 -29.50
C LYS A 543 -17.93 -18.42 -30.14
N LEU A 544 -18.44 -18.28 -31.36
CA LEU A 544 -18.95 -19.36 -32.18
C LEU A 544 -17.83 -19.95 -33.02
N GLU A 545 -17.55 -21.23 -32.83
CA GLU A 545 -16.52 -21.95 -33.59
C GLU A 545 -17.11 -22.58 -34.85
N GLN A 546 -18.21 -23.32 -34.68
CA GLN A 546 -18.89 -24.01 -35.77
C GLN A 546 -20.38 -24.16 -35.47
N GLU A 547 -21.22 -23.91 -36.45
CA GLU A 547 -22.66 -24.16 -36.36
C GLU A 547 -23.18 -24.71 -37.68
N ASN A 548 -23.98 -25.77 -37.59
CA ASN A 548 -24.70 -26.35 -38.73
C ASN A 548 -25.99 -27.01 -38.23
N THR A 549 -26.69 -27.71 -39.12
CA THR A 549 -27.97 -28.35 -38.82
C THR A 549 -27.89 -29.51 -37.83
N GLU A 550 -26.71 -29.92 -37.37
CA GLU A 550 -26.50 -31.05 -36.46
C GLU A 550 -25.81 -30.64 -35.15
N ARG A 551 -25.25 -29.43 -35.08
CA ARG A 551 -24.43 -29.03 -33.93
C ARG A 551 -24.23 -27.53 -33.80
N THR A 552 -23.95 -27.15 -32.56
CA THR A 552 -23.37 -25.86 -32.19
C THR A 552 -22.11 -26.08 -31.36
N GLN A 553 -20.99 -25.51 -31.80
CA GLN A 553 -19.71 -25.50 -31.09
C GLN A 553 -19.38 -24.09 -30.69
N VAL A 554 -19.11 -23.92 -29.41
CA VAL A 554 -18.82 -22.64 -28.78
C VAL A 554 -17.60 -22.75 -27.89
N THR A 555 -16.86 -21.65 -27.82
CA THR A 555 -15.83 -21.47 -26.80
C THR A 555 -16.37 -20.48 -25.78
N VAL A 556 -16.32 -20.86 -24.51
CA VAL A 556 -16.63 -20.01 -23.36
C VAL A 556 -15.30 -19.66 -22.70
N ARG A 557 -15.06 -18.36 -22.51
CA ARG A 557 -13.92 -17.86 -21.74
C ARG A 557 -14.44 -17.22 -20.46
N ILE A 558 -14.07 -17.77 -19.32
CA ILE A 558 -14.38 -17.19 -18.01
C ILE A 558 -13.22 -16.29 -17.57
N HIS A 559 -13.56 -15.15 -16.97
CA HIS A 559 -12.62 -14.15 -16.48
C HIS A 559 -12.72 -14.08 -14.95
N ASN A 560 -11.59 -14.19 -14.26
CA ASN A 560 -11.42 -13.81 -12.86
C ASN A 560 -10.62 -12.52 -12.80
N GLU A 561 -11.32 -11.45 -12.47
CA GLU A 561 -10.85 -10.07 -12.47
C GLU A 561 -10.80 -9.41 -11.09
N THR A 562 -10.89 -10.25 -10.05
CA THR A 562 -10.77 -9.82 -8.65
C THR A 562 -9.58 -8.87 -8.47
N SER A 563 -9.82 -7.73 -7.85
CA SER A 563 -8.73 -6.81 -7.46
C SER A 563 -8.97 -6.16 -6.11
N ARG A 564 -9.98 -6.64 -5.38
CA ARG A 564 -10.40 -6.08 -4.10
C ARG A 564 -10.62 -7.15 -3.01
N PRO A 565 -9.58 -7.91 -2.63
CA PRO A 565 -8.24 -7.98 -3.24
C PRO A 565 -8.19 -8.96 -4.43
N PRO A 566 -7.09 -9.02 -5.20
CA PRO A 566 -6.91 -10.09 -6.21
C PRO A 566 -6.72 -11.45 -5.54
N GLU A 567 -7.36 -12.50 -6.08
CA GLU A 567 -7.27 -13.86 -5.53
C GLU A 567 -7.34 -14.95 -6.61
N PHE A 568 -6.68 -16.09 -6.33
CA PHE A 568 -6.97 -17.33 -7.06
C PHE A 568 -8.29 -17.91 -6.57
N VAL A 569 -9.22 -18.19 -7.48
CA VAL A 569 -10.54 -18.75 -7.14
C VAL A 569 -10.63 -20.18 -7.68
N ASP A 570 -11.01 -21.12 -6.82
CA ASP A 570 -10.96 -22.57 -7.08
C ASP A 570 -12.34 -23.25 -7.13
N GLU A 571 -13.40 -22.46 -7.24
CA GLU A 571 -14.80 -22.91 -7.19
C GLU A 571 -15.68 -22.24 -8.26
N LEU A 572 -15.06 -21.71 -9.33
CA LEU A 572 -15.78 -21.06 -10.42
C LEU A 572 -16.48 -22.07 -11.34
N LYS A 573 -17.71 -21.73 -11.73
CA LYS A 573 -18.52 -22.51 -12.67
C LYS A 573 -19.23 -21.60 -13.65
N ALA A 574 -19.46 -22.07 -14.88
CA ALA A 574 -20.28 -21.39 -15.88
C ALA A 574 -21.37 -22.32 -16.41
N ARG A 575 -22.58 -21.79 -16.62
CA ARG A 575 -23.69 -22.55 -17.21
C ARG A 575 -24.05 -22.01 -18.59
N TYR A 576 -24.09 -22.93 -19.55
CA TYR A 576 -24.57 -22.68 -20.90
C TYR A 576 -25.92 -23.36 -21.11
N PHE A 577 -26.96 -22.57 -21.33
CA PHE A 577 -28.34 -22.98 -21.47
C PHE A 577 -28.74 -23.11 -22.95
N PHE A 578 -29.43 -24.20 -23.27
CA PHE A 578 -29.89 -24.55 -24.60
C PHE A 578 -31.30 -25.17 -24.54
N ASP A 579 -31.98 -25.20 -25.68
CA ASP A 579 -33.36 -25.66 -25.83
C ASP A 579 -33.37 -26.85 -26.82
N ILE A 580 -34.10 -27.92 -26.46
CA ILE A 580 -34.24 -29.13 -27.30
C ILE A 580 -35.69 -29.39 -27.68
N SER A 581 -36.57 -28.38 -27.59
CA SER A 581 -38.01 -28.52 -27.87
C SER A 581 -38.29 -29.03 -29.29
N GLU A 582 -37.46 -28.69 -30.25
CA GLU A 582 -37.51 -29.20 -31.62
C GLU A 582 -37.14 -30.68 -31.72
N MET A 583 -36.15 -31.16 -30.94
CA MET A 583 -35.83 -32.58 -30.82
C MET A 583 -36.98 -33.35 -30.15
N LEU A 584 -37.55 -32.79 -29.07
CA LEU A 584 -38.71 -33.38 -28.38
C LEU A 584 -39.91 -33.51 -29.32
N ALA A 585 -40.16 -32.51 -30.17
CA ALA A 585 -41.21 -32.55 -31.18
C ALA A 585 -40.98 -33.63 -32.25
N ALA A 586 -39.72 -33.99 -32.51
CA ALA A 586 -39.32 -35.09 -33.38
C ALA A 586 -39.32 -36.47 -32.71
N GLY A 587 -39.61 -36.53 -31.40
CA GLY A 587 -39.64 -37.76 -30.61
C GLY A 587 -38.29 -38.22 -30.09
N GLN A 588 -37.26 -37.37 -30.16
CA GLN A 588 -35.97 -37.56 -29.48
C GLN A 588 -36.04 -37.08 -28.02
N THR A 589 -34.98 -37.32 -27.27
CA THR A 589 -34.81 -36.94 -25.87
C THR A 589 -33.43 -36.33 -25.64
N ILE A 590 -33.16 -35.85 -24.42
CA ILE A 590 -31.82 -35.35 -24.05
C ILE A 590 -30.71 -36.41 -24.20
N ASP A 591 -31.05 -37.70 -24.11
CA ASP A 591 -30.10 -38.80 -24.31
C ASP A 591 -29.61 -38.90 -25.77
N ASP A 592 -30.31 -38.27 -26.72
CA ASP A 592 -29.92 -38.18 -28.12
C ASP A 592 -28.96 -37.01 -28.38
N LEU A 593 -28.61 -36.19 -27.38
CA LEU A 593 -27.64 -35.10 -27.47
C LEU A 593 -26.30 -35.49 -26.82
N THR A 594 -25.21 -35.31 -27.54
CA THR A 594 -23.85 -35.50 -27.01
C THR A 594 -23.17 -34.16 -26.75
N VAL A 595 -22.59 -34.00 -25.56
CA VAL A 595 -21.68 -32.90 -25.23
C VAL A 595 -20.25 -33.34 -25.53
N ALA A 596 -19.64 -32.78 -26.56
CA ALA A 596 -18.29 -33.13 -27.00
C ALA A 596 -17.28 -32.03 -26.64
N VAL A 597 -16.30 -32.34 -25.78
CA VAL A 597 -15.21 -31.41 -25.46
C VAL A 597 -14.21 -31.41 -26.61
N MET A 598 -13.96 -30.22 -27.18
CA MET A 598 -13.04 -30.02 -28.29
C MET A 598 -11.68 -29.49 -27.81
N TYR A 599 -11.69 -28.61 -26.80
CA TYR A 599 -10.49 -28.08 -26.16
C TYR A 599 -10.78 -27.64 -24.71
N ASP A 600 -9.84 -27.90 -23.81
CA ASP A 600 -9.85 -27.49 -22.41
C ASP A 600 -8.47 -26.89 -22.08
N GLU A 601 -8.44 -25.58 -21.85
CA GLU A 601 -7.20 -24.88 -21.54
C GLU A 601 -6.60 -25.35 -20.20
N GLY A 602 -7.42 -25.66 -19.19
CA GLY A 602 -6.92 -26.14 -17.90
C GLY A 602 -6.10 -27.41 -18.06
N LYS A 603 -6.57 -28.34 -18.89
CA LYS A 603 -5.84 -29.58 -19.22
C LYS A 603 -4.59 -29.31 -20.06
N ALA A 604 -4.69 -28.44 -21.05
CA ALA A 604 -3.60 -28.17 -21.99
C ALA A 604 -2.44 -27.39 -21.36
N SER A 605 -2.75 -26.38 -20.56
CA SER A 605 -1.79 -25.44 -19.97
C SER A 605 -1.36 -25.84 -18.56
N ASP A 606 -2.30 -26.29 -17.72
CA ASP A 606 -2.04 -26.54 -16.28
C ASP A 606 -1.99 -28.04 -15.93
N GLY A 607 -2.37 -28.92 -16.87
CA GLY A 607 -2.49 -30.35 -16.64
C GLY A 607 -3.67 -30.75 -15.74
N LYS A 608 -4.62 -29.83 -15.49
CA LYS A 608 -5.80 -30.04 -14.64
C LYS A 608 -7.08 -29.98 -15.49
N GLU A 609 -7.75 -31.11 -15.64
CA GLU A 609 -8.95 -31.22 -16.45
C GLU A 609 -10.14 -30.47 -15.83
N THR A 610 -10.75 -29.60 -16.62
CA THR A 610 -11.99 -28.90 -16.29
C THR A 610 -13.16 -29.87 -16.48
N ALA A 611 -14.04 -29.99 -15.49
CA ALA A 611 -15.19 -30.86 -15.60
C ALA A 611 -16.28 -30.22 -16.47
N ILE A 612 -16.94 -31.01 -17.31
CA ILE A 612 -18.20 -30.64 -17.95
C ILE A 612 -19.29 -31.58 -17.46
N ASN A 613 -20.28 -31.01 -16.76
CA ASN A 613 -21.34 -31.75 -16.10
C ASN A 613 -22.68 -31.51 -16.81
N GLY A 614 -23.57 -32.51 -16.71
CA GLY A 614 -24.88 -32.50 -17.35
C GLY A 614 -24.89 -33.22 -18.71
N PRO A 615 -25.88 -32.93 -19.58
CA PRO A 615 -26.88 -31.86 -19.42
C PRO A 615 -27.83 -32.02 -18.24
N PHE A 616 -28.15 -30.92 -17.58
CA PHE A 616 -29.14 -30.85 -16.49
C PHE A 616 -30.42 -30.17 -16.98
N ALA A 617 -31.58 -30.66 -16.55
CA ALA A 617 -32.86 -30.03 -16.86
C ALA A 617 -33.00 -28.69 -16.09
N TRP A 618 -33.21 -27.60 -16.82
CA TRP A 618 -33.62 -26.32 -16.25
C TRP A 618 -35.15 -26.21 -16.19
N ASP A 619 -35.80 -26.60 -17.29
CA ASP A 619 -37.25 -26.72 -17.45
C ASP A 619 -37.52 -27.85 -18.48
N ALA A 620 -37.63 -29.09 -17.99
CA ALA A 620 -37.76 -30.27 -18.83
C ALA A 620 -39.05 -30.27 -19.67
N GLU A 621 -40.14 -29.66 -19.17
CA GLU A 621 -41.42 -29.58 -19.90
C GLU A 621 -41.31 -28.71 -21.14
N LYS A 622 -40.47 -27.67 -21.07
CA LYS A 622 -40.16 -26.78 -22.19
C LYS A 622 -38.96 -27.21 -23.01
N GLY A 623 -38.25 -28.27 -22.60
CA GLY A 623 -37.04 -28.71 -23.26
C GLY A 623 -35.81 -27.84 -22.98
N ILE A 624 -35.79 -27.05 -21.90
CA ILE A 624 -34.64 -26.19 -21.57
C ILE A 624 -33.68 -26.96 -20.65
N TYR A 625 -32.42 -27.06 -21.09
CA TYR A 625 -31.33 -27.72 -20.38
C TYR A 625 -30.11 -26.81 -20.28
N TYR A 626 -29.13 -27.22 -19.48
CA TYR A 626 -27.83 -26.59 -19.46
C TYR A 626 -26.70 -27.59 -19.26
N VAL A 627 -25.51 -27.23 -19.76
CA VAL A 627 -24.25 -27.83 -19.32
C VAL A 627 -23.58 -26.91 -18.31
N GLU A 628 -22.90 -27.50 -17.33
CA GLU A 628 -22.10 -26.76 -16.34
C GLU A 628 -20.63 -27.05 -16.58
N ILE A 629 -19.87 -26.01 -16.90
CA ILE A 629 -18.41 -26.05 -16.98
C ILE A 629 -17.91 -25.71 -15.58
N ASP A 630 -17.17 -26.64 -14.98
CA ASP A 630 -16.82 -26.61 -13.55
C ASP A 630 -15.30 -26.66 -13.38
N TRP A 631 -14.72 -25.53 -12.97
CA TRP A 631 -13.31 -25.38 -12.67
C TRP A 631 -12.98 -25.68 -11.20
N THR A 632 -13.90 -26.31 -10.46
CA THR A 632 -13.67 -26.64 -9.04
C THR A 632 -12.40 -27.49 -8.85
N GLY A 633 -11.51 -27.05 -7.98
CA GLY A 633 -10.19 -27.67 -7.74
C GLY A 633 -9.09 -27.22 -8.72
N ASN A 634 -9.41 -26.34 -9.68
CA ASN A 634 -8.46 -25.72 -10.60
C ASN A 634 -8.36 -24.21 -10.36
N ALA A 635 -7.83 -23.80 -9.20
CA ALA A 635 -7.67 -22.39 -8.83
C ALA A 635 -6.96 -21.56 -9.91
N PHE A 636 -7.57 -20.45 -10.34
CA PHE A 636 -6.97 -19.54 -11.33
C PHE A 636 -7.31 -18.06 -11.05
N TYR A 637 -6.47 -17.19 -11.61
CA TYR A 637 -6.66 -15.75 -11.70
C TYR A 637 -6.38 -15.34 -13.16
N GLY A 638 -7.14 -14.38 -13.69
CA GLY A 638 -7.20 -14.12 -15.13
C GLY A 638 -8.17 -15.07 -15.84
N ASP A 639 -7.79 -15.53 -17.04
CA ASP A 639 -8.74 -16.11 -17.98
C ASP A 639 -8.61 -17.64 -18.09
N LYS A 640 -9.72 -18.33 -18.35
CA LYS A 640 -9.73 -19.74 -18.78
C LYS A 640 -10.72 -19.99 -19.92
N GLU A 641 -10.24 -20.67 -20.95
CA GLU A 641 -11.04 -21.08 -22.10
C GLU A 641 -11.49 -22.53 -22.03
N PHE A 642 -12.73 -22.77 -22.45
CA PHE A 642 -13.30 -24.10 -22.62
C PHE A 642 -14.17 -24.18 -23.88
N HIS A 643 -13.84 -25.10 -24.77
CA HIS A 643 -14.51 -25.30 -26.07
C HIS A 643 -15.22 -26.64 -26.09
N PHE A 644 -16.54 -26.59 -26.28
CA PHE A 644 -17.38 -27.78 -26.40
C PHE A 644 -18.37 -27.65 -27.55
N GLY A 645 -18.96 -28.78 -27.94
CA GLY A 645 -20.05 -28.86 -28.90
C GLY A 645 -21.26 -29.58 -28.33
N LEU A 646 -22.44 -29.03 -28.61
CA LEU A 646 -23.71 -29.73 -28.51
C LEU A 646 -23.95 -30.41 -29.86
N VAL A 647 -23.97 -31.74 -29.90
CA VAL A 647 -24.05 -32.54 -31.12
C VAL A 647 -25.26 -33.46 -31.06
N GLU A 648 -26.23 -33.24 -31.93
CA GLU A 648 -27.43 -34.06 -32.02
C GLU A 648 -27.12 -35.41 -32.69
N GLY A 649 -27.62 -36.49 -32.11
CA GLY A 649 -27.71 -37.79 -32.75
C GLY A 649 -28.86 -37.81 -33.76
N LEU A 650 -28.63 -38.39 -34.93
CA LEU A 650 -29.66 -38.46 -35.97
C LEU A 650 -30.86 -39.32 -35.53
N ASP A 651 -32.06 -38.91 -35.92
CA ASP A 651 -33.27 -39.68 -35.68
C ASP A 651 -33.29 -41.02 -36.46
N SER A 652 -34.34 -41.83 -36.22
CA SER A 652 -34.52 -43.12 -36.91
C SER A 652 -34.58 -43.05 -38.44
N ASN A 653 -34.75 -41.87 -39.03
CA ASN A 653 -34.76 -41.60 -40.47
C ASN A 653 -33.49 -40.88 -40.97
N TRP A 654 -32.43 -40.84 -40.16
CA TRP A 654 -31.16 -40.16 -40.47
C TRP A 654 -31.32 -38.64 -40.67
N LYS A 655 -32.22 -38.00 -39.90
CA LYS A 655 -32.44 -36.56 -39.92
C LYS A 655 -32.02 -35.92 -38.60
N SER A 656 -31.47 -34.72 -38.72
CA SER A 656 -31.21 -33.81 -37.61
C SER A 656 -32.37 -32.84 -37.46
N HIS A 657 -32.69 -32.48 -36.23
CA HIS A 657 -33.70 -31.49 -35.85
C HIS A 657 -33.11 -30.30 -35.07
N TRP A 658 -31.82 -30.31 -34.73
CA TRP A 658 -31.11 -29.26 -33.98
C TRP A 658 -31.38 -27.85 -34.51
N ASP A 659 -31.91 -26.98 -33.65
CA ASP A 659 -32.13 -25.57 -33.95
C ASP A 659 -31.52 -24.70 -32.84
N PRO A 660 -30.33 -24.12 -33.04
CA PRO A 660 -29.69 -23.31 -32.00
C PRO A 660 -30.27 -21.89 -31.89
N THR A 661 -31.28 -21.52 -32.68
CA THR A 661 -31.81 -20.15 -32.70
C THR A 661 -32.71 -19.82 -31.50
N ASN A 662 -33.20 -20.83 -30.78
CA ASN A 662 -33.99 -20.72 -29.55
C ASN A 662 -33.13 -20.83 -28.26
N ASP A 663 -31.88 -21.29 -28.37
CA ASP A 663 -30.94 -21.42 -27.25
C ASP A 663 -30.71 -20.09 -26.50
N TRP A 664 -30.86 -20.12 -25.18
CA TRP A 664 -30.69 -18.94 -24.34
C TRP A 664 -29.26 -18.41 -24.38
N SER A 665 -28.27 -19.26 -24.15
CA SER A 665 -26.85 -18.85 -24.10
C SER A 665 -26.24 -18.61 -25.48
N ARG A 666 -26.88 -19.10 -26.55
CA ARG A 666 -26.44 -18.84 -27.94
C ARG A 666 -26.67 -17.40 -28.39
N LYS A 667 -27.58 -16.68 -27.72
CA LYS A 667 -27.88 -15.27 -28.02
C LYS A 667 -26.61 -14.43 -27.99
N ASN A 668 -26.46 -13.58 -29.00
CA ASN A 668 -25.33 -12.65 -29.16
C ASN A 668 -23.94 -13.30 -29.33
N ILE A 669 -23.85 -14.62 -29.53
CA ILE A 669 -22.56 -15.25 -29.88
C ILE A 669 -22.26 -15.02 -31.37
N GLU A 670 -21.12 -14.40 -31.64
CA GLU A 670 -20.56 -14.19 -32.98
C GLU A 670 -19.24 -14.94 -33.15
N LYS A 671 -18.50 -14.70 -34.25
CA LYS A 671 -17.21 -15.39 -34.52
C LYS A 671 -16.05 -14.88 -33.68
N GLU A 672 -16.17 -13.67 -33.13
CA GLU A 672 -15.18 -13.06 -32.24
C GLU A 672 -15.66 -13.16 -30.79
N TYR A 673 -14.71 -13.09 -29.85
CA TYR A 673 -15.07 -13.04 -28.43
C TYR A 673 -15.93 -11.81 -28.14
N SER A 674 -17.01 -12.04 -27.40
CA SER A 674 -17.86 -10.99 -26.88
C SER A 674 -18.41 -11.39 -25.52
N ILE A 675 -18.57 -10.41 -24.64
CA ILE A 675 -19.21 -10.57 -23.34
C ILE A 675 -20.63 -11.10 -23.55
N ASN A 676 -20.98 -12.19 -22.85
CA ASN A 676 -22.27 -12.84 -22.99
C ASN A 676 -22.97 -12.98 -21.63
N GLN A 677 -23.92 -12.07 -21.37
CA GLN A 677 -24.73 -12.08 -20.15
C GLN A 677 -25.74 -13.23 -20.11
N ASN A 678 -25.91 -14.02 -21.17
CA ASN A 678 -26.76 -15.21 -21.17
C ASN A 678 -26.01 -16.48 -20.75
N ILE A 679 -24.73 -16.36 -20.38
CA ILE A 679 -23.95 -17.39 -19.69
C ILE A 679 -23.82 -16.95 -18.23
N SER A 680 -24.39 -17.73 -17.30
CA SER A 680 -24.32 -17.39 -15.87
C SER A 680 -23.06 -17.98 -15.24
N VAL A 681 -22.35 -17.20 -14.42
CA VAL A 681 -21.16 -17.62 -13.68
C VAL A 681 -21.49 -17.74 -12.20
N TYR A 682 -20.93 -18.73 -11.54
CA TYR A 682 -21.10 -19.02 -10.12
C TYR A 682 -19.74 -19.14 -9.44
N ARG A 683 -19.69 -18.69 -8.18
CA ARG A 683 -18.65 -19.04 -7.21
C ARG A 683 -19.28 -19.98 -6.20
N GLY A 684 -18.88 -21.25 -6.22
CA GLY A 684 -19.60 -22.31 -5.54
C GLY A 684 -21.03 -22.42 -6.07
N ASP A 685 -22.02 -22.18 -5.21
CA ASP A 685 -23.45 -22.20 -5.56
C ASP A 685 -24.05 -20.78 -5.77
N VAL A 686 -23.26 -19.72 -5.57
CA VAL A 686 -23.73 -18.34 -5.64
C VAL A 686 -23.49 -17.79 -7.04
N LYS A 687 -24.56 -17.32 -7.71
CA LYS A 687 -24.44 -16.63 -9.01
C LYS A 687 -23.75 -15.29 -8.82
N VAL A 688 -22.64 -15.09 -9.51
CA VAL A 688 -21.83 -13.87 -9.46
C VAL A 688 -21.90 -13.04 -10.74
N TYR A 689 -22.35 -13.64 -11.86
CA TYR A 689 -22.51 -12.94 -13.13
C TYR A 689 -23.59 -13.58 -14.01
N GLY A 690 -24.13 -12.78 -14.94
CA GLY A 690 -25.02 -13.25 -16.00
C GLY A 690 -26.45 -13.57 -15.56
N ASN A 691 -27.27 -13.90 -16.55
CA ASN A 691 -28.70 -14.15 -16.45
C ASN A 691 -29.03 -15.59 -16.85
N GLU A 692 -30.03 -16.15 -16.18
CA GLU A 692 -30.55 -17.50 -16.46
C GLU A 692 -31.85 -17.40 -17.27
N PRO A 693 -32.23 -18.45 -18.03
CA PRO A 693 -33.50 -18.47 -18.72
C PRO A 693 -34.67 -18.38 -17.72
N PRO A 694 -35.77 -17.67 -18.05
CA PRO A 694 -36.96 -17.68 -17.21
C PRO A 694 -37.54 -19.11 -17.18
N LYS A 695 -37.76 -19.66 -15.98
CA LYS A 695 -38.49 -20.93 -15.83
C LYS A 695 -39.95 -20.71 -16.23
N GLY A 696 -40.53 -21.64 -16.98
CA GLY A 696 -41.89 -21.51 -17.45
C GLY A 696 -42.95 -21.56 -16.36
N ASN A 697 -43.69 -20.47 -16.20
CA ASN A 697 -44.94 -20.38 -15.43
C ASN A 697 -44.91 -21.08 -14.07
N VAL A 698 -44.37 -20.39 -13.06
CA VAL A 698 -45.20 -20.27 -11.86
C VAL A 698 -46.10 -19.08 -12.12
N GLY A 699 -47.41 -19.29 -12.11
CA GLY A 699 -48.38 -18.28 -12.54
C GLY A 699 -48.10 -16.94 -11.85
N THR A 700 -48.27 -15.84 -12.59
CA THR A 700 -48.15 -14.47 -12.07
C THR A 700 -48.85 -14.35 -10.72
N LYS A 701 -48.06 -14.39 -9.66
CA LYS A 701 -48.53 -14.33 -8.29
C LYS A 701 -48.19 -12.94 -7.78
N LEU A 702 -49.20 -12.19 -7.38
CA LEU A 702 -49.02 -10.84 -6.85
C LEU A 702 -48.06 -10.91 -5.64
N GLY A 703 -46.94 -10.21 -5.73
CA GLY A 703 -45.86 -10.23 -4.74
C GLY A 703 -44.68 -11.17 -5.03
N ASP A 704 -44.70 -11.93 -6.12
CA ASP A 704 -43.58 -12.75 -6.61
C ASP A 704 -42.78 -11.92 -7.63
N LEU A 705 -41.75 -11.24 -7.15
CA LEU A 705 -40.99 -10.23 -7.90
C LEU A 705 -39.81 -10.85 -8.64
N ASN A 706 -39.31 -12.00 -8.20
CA ASN A 706 -38.23 -12.73 -8.86
C ASN A 706 -38.73 -13.83 -9.81
N GLY A 707 -40.03 -14.10 -9.85
CA GLY A 707 -40.65 -15.09 -10.75
C GLY A 707 -40.33 -16.54 -10.36
N ASP A 708 -39.97 -16.78 -9.09
CA ASP A 708 -39.62 -18.12 -8.59
C ASP A 708 -40.82 -18.95 -8.14
N GLY A 709 -42.01 -18.34 -8.10
CA GLY A 709 -43.28 -18.95 -7.71
C GLY A 709 -43.68 -18.81 -6.25
N SER A 710 -42.78 -18.29 -5.42
CA SER A 710 -42.97 -18.04 -4.01
C SER A 710 -43.21 -16.54 -3.76
N VAL A 711 -43.75 -16.20 -2.59
CA VAL A 711 -43.80 -14.82 -2.12
C VAL A 711 -43.12 -14.85 -0.77
N ASP A 712 -41.85 -14.45 -0.73
CA ASP A 712 -40.98 -14.59 0.43
C ASP A 712 -40.09 -13.36 0.70
N ALA A 713 -39.10 -13.52 1.57
CA ALA A 713 -38.22 -12.43 1.99
C ALA A 713 -37.34 -11.88 0.85
N LEU A 714 -37.09 -12.67 -0.21
CA LEU A 714 -36.33 -12.25 -1.38
C LEU A 714 -37.11 -11.23 -2.19
N ASP A 715 -38.42 -11.43 -2.39
CA ASP A 715 -39.29 -10.47 -3.07
C ASP A 715 -39.34 -9.14 -2.33
N TYR A 716 -39.42 -9.20 -0.99
CA TYR A 716 -39.37 -8.01 -0.16
C TYR A 716 -38.04 -7.26 -0.28
N ALA A 717 -36.92 -7.98 -0.40
CA ALA A 717 -35.61 -7.38 -0.61
C ALA A 717 -35.52 -6.71 -2.00
N ILE A 718 -36.07 -7.32 -3.04
CA ILE A 718 -36.12 -6.78 -4.40
C ILE A 718 -36.94 -5.49 -4.44
N MET A 719 -38.17 -5.51 -3.90
CA MET A 719 -39.03 -4.33 -3.85
C MET A 719 -38.38 -3.19 -3.06
N LYS A 720 -37.73 -3.51 -1.93
CA LYS A 720 -37.03 -2.52 -1.11
C LYS A 720 -35.84 -1.92 -1.85
N LYS A 721 -35.06 -2.73 -2.57
CA LYS A 721 -33.94 -2.27 -3.39
C LYS A 721 -34.41 -1.31 -4.48
N TYR A 722 -35.47 -1.67 -5.20
CA TYR A 722 -36.04 -0.84 -6.26
C TYR A 722 -36.56 0.51 -5.75
N ILE A 723 -37.25 0.54 -4.59
CA ILE A 723 -37.73 1.81 -4.00
C ILE A 723 -36.58 2.73 -3.59
N LEU A 724 -35.43 2.17 -3.19
CA LEU A 724 -34.24 2.94 -2.81
C LEU A 724 -33.42 3.39 -4.04
N LEU A 725 -33.42 2.59 -5.10
CA LEU A 725 -32.75 2.88 -6.38
C LEU A 725 -33.57 2.27 -7.53
N PRO A 726 -34.43 3.06 -8.21
CA PRO A 726 -35.26 2.56 -9.30
C PRO A 726 -34.42 2.28 -10.54
N THR A 727 -33.92 1.06 -10.68
CA THR A 727 -33.19 0.58 -11.86
C THR A 727 -33.80 -0.73 -12.38
N GLY A 728 -33.90 -0.88 -13.71
CA GLY A 728 -34.47 -2.05 -14.38
C GLY A 728 -35.95 -1.90 -14.80
N GLU A 729 -36.44 -2.87 -15.57
CA GLU A 729 -37.86 -3.00 -15.93
C GLU A 729 -38.63 -3.68 -14.80
N VAL A 730 -39.87 -3.21 -14.55
CA VAL A 730 -40.77 -3.77 -13.53
C VAL A 730 -42.02 -4.35 -14.19
N ASP A 731 -42.51 -5.47 -13.67
CA ASP A 731 -43.79 -6.04 -14.07
C ASP A 731 -44.89 -5.57 -13.12
N LEU A 732 -45.69 -4.59 -13.57
CA LEU A 732 -46.79 -4.06 -12.76
C LEU A 732 -47.81 -5.15 -12.35
N ASN A 733 -47.89 -6.29 -13.05
CA ASN A 733 -48.82 -7.35 -12.67
C ASN A 733 -48.40 -8.12 -11.40
N THR A 734 -47.12 -8.07 -11.02
CA THR A 734 -46.62 -8.74 -9.80
C THR A 734 -46.06 -7.76 -8.77
N TRP A 735 -45.63 -6.57 -9.19
CA TRP A 735 -45.02 -5.56 -8.33
C TRP A 735 -46.03 -4.59 -7.71
N ASP A 736 -47.11 -4.25 -8.41
CA ASP A 736 -48.12 -3.29 -7.95
C ASP A 736 -49.13 -4.00 -7.04
N MET A 737 -48.75 -4.13 -5.77
CA MET A 737 -49.54 -4.85 -4.76
C MET A 737 -50.91 -4.21 -4.51
N ASN A 738 -51.08 -2.94 -4.86
CA ASN A 738 -52.26 -2.15 -4.54
C ASN A 738 -53.12 -1.78 -5.78
N GLN A 739 -52.61 -2.04 -6.98
CA GLN A 739 -53.25 -1.82 -8.29
C GLN A 739 -53.52 -0.35 -8.61
N ASP A 740 -52.67 0.58 -8.15
CA ASP A 740 -52.77 2.03 -8.47
C ASP A 740 -51.94 2.44 -9.70
N GLY A 741 -51.16 1.52 -10.26
CA GLY A 741 -50.29 1.75 -11.41
C GLY A 741 -48.92 2.33 -11.06
N GLU A 742 -48.57 2.45 -9.77
CA GLU A 742 -47.28 2.96 -9.29
C GLU A 742 -46.60 1.95 -8.36
N ILE A 743 -45.26 1.85 -8.41
CA ILE A 743 -44.50 1.03 -7.46
C ILE A 743 -43.87 1.93 -6.41
N ASN A 744 -44.39 1.88 -5.18
CA ASN A 744 -43.97 2.79 -4.11
C ASN A 744 -43.97 2.12 -2.73
N ALA A 745 -43.78 2.92 -1.67
CA ALA A 745 -43.68 2.43 -0.30
C ALA A 745 -44.96 1.72 0.19
N LEU A 746 -46.12 1.96 -0.43
CA LEU A 746 -47.37 1.27 -0.12
C LEU A 746 -47.32 -0.19 -0.58
N ASP A 747 -46.73 -0.47 -1.75
CA ASP A 747 -46.57 -1.84 -2.25
C ASP A 747 -45.63 -2.64 -1.37
N LEU A 748 -44.53 -2.02 -0.92
CA LEU A 748 -43.59 -2.64 0.00
C LEU A 748 -44.25 -2.97 1.35
N ALA A 749 -45.11 -2.09 1.85
CA ALA A 749 -45.85 -2.32 3.07
C ALA A 749 -46.87 -3.46 2.92
N LEU A 750 -47.53 -3.55 1.76
CA LEU A 750 -48.48 -4.62 1.45
C LEU A 750 -47.78 -5.96 1.25
N LEU A 751 -46.64 -6.00 0.55
CA LEU A 751 -45.82 -7.19 0.41
C LEU A 751 -45.34 -7.69 1.77
N LYS A 752 -44.84 -6.79 2.63
CA LYS A 752 -44.48 -7.13 4.01
C LYS A 752 -45.65 -7.70 4.80
N LYS A 753 -46.85 -7.15 4.63
CA LYS A 753 -48.05 -7.64 5.30
C LYS A 753 -48.37 -9.07 4.86
N THR A 754 -48.29 -9.36 3.57
CA THR A 754 -48.49 -10.70 3.00
C THR A 754 -47.52 -11.73 3.59
N LEU A 755 -46.27 -11.33 3.85
CA LEU A 755 -45.25 -12.20 4.45
C LEU A 755 -45.46 -12.48 5.95
N LEU A 756 -46.17 -11.61 6.65
CA LEU A 756 -46.36 -11.70 8.10
C LEU A 756 -47.66 -12.44 8.50
N GLY A 757 -48.54 -12.76 7.53
CA GLY A 757 -49.81 -13.45 7.75
C GLY A 757 -51.00 -12.51 7.93
#